data_AF-A0A520AA50-F1
#
_entry.id   AF-A0A520AA50-F1
#
_cell.length_a   1.000
_cell.length_b   1.000
_cell.length_c   1.000
_cell.angle_alpha   90.00
_cell.angle_beta   90.00
_cell.angle_gamma   90.00
#
_symmetry.space_group_name_H-M   'P 1'
#
loop_
_entity.id
_entity.type
_entity.pdbx_description
1 polymer ?
#
loop_
_entity_poly.entity_id
_entity_poly.type
_entity_poly.pdbx_seq_one_letter_code
_entity_poly.pdbx_strand_id
1 'polypeptide(L)'
;MVPFLGDDPETLIENGELNLITIEGESYLKYHDSRWPLRLDTDLTLPIAQILDRQYYRLCNYRESHKRMNYRRFFTVNSLICLNIQNPIVFSDYHKLSKQLLDEGIIQGLRIDHVDGLFDPSAYLTQLRSLCGEQTYIVVEKILEPSELLPSNWPIQGTTGYDYLGLVNQLFTNEKAEKQFNKFYKGLGRFNSPIAMQIQRKKREFLNVYMQGELENLYQAFIKIIQEEQNPLEELNQDPEIYKDIITEFLVRFPVYRFYSANTPLSPDETTAFEEIFNSMPDEPKLKAAKNNFRSSLFANNGSFFLRLMQFTGPLMAKGVEDTLMYTFNRFIGNNEVGDSPEVFGITAEDFHQRIIERQNNWPFAMNASATHDTKRGEDARTRLNVLTDLKNGWPEEAANWKRLNEDLKRSSQPDNNDEYFIYQTLLATYPEQEIDQEDYLDRLLEYVEKALRESKARSNWEEPDQQYEANCKTFIIGLLDKKRSFWDVFILFHKKVAAFGKVNSIAALVLKHACPGIPDTYQGTELWDLSMVDPDNRRPVDYGLRLSYLEEIETEITELSELWRIAATGKIKLCFLNLLLKVRKSFSEVFAKGEYLPLEVKGSYARNVIAFARHYKNDWFVFALPINISTMLNGDEEQIGNIDWGDTFVVLPKGAPTTYKDLLRDKSGETTAELPLNKVFKDLPFAILHLKKEKRKRAAGVLMHVSSLPSKYGIGDFGPSARSFLDFLAAAGQRYWQVLPMNPLTKEQSYSPYSATSVLAGNILLISPEQLFSQKLISKDDLDDHERKTKRKVKYESVETLKRQLLEIAFNNFKASGELDGLKKSFEQFCHKEASWLDDYALYEVLKVANGGKPWSQWLKDHKSRNKSVLNTASKQYAASLEAIKWEQFIFDGQWNDIRKYAEVLNIKLVGDLPFYAALDSADVWANPHLFNIDAEGNVLGVAGVPPDYFNADGQLWGMPVYNWDAMKGEGYQWWIRRIAKNIELYDLIRLDHFRAFASYWEVPADSETAVNGTWKAGPGAEFFQTLTDHFGELPIIAEDLGEITPDVFALRDQFKLPGMKVMQFAFGDDMADSIHSPHNMTTDNCIAYTGTHDNNTTRGWYEDEADSSTKIRLEQYTNQKINKHNAVETLIRLAYASTAKIAIVPVQDLLNKGSKARMNTPASVEGNWAWRLKAKDLSQKIQENLLTFTKLYGR
;
A
#
# COMPACT_ATOMS: atom_id res chain seq x y z
N MET A 1 34.48 18.66 -28.22
CA MET A 1 34.98 19.74 -27.33
C MET A 1 35.08 19.17 -25.93
N VAL A 2 36.10 19.55 -25.16
CA VAL A 2 36.40 19.01 -23.82
C VAL A 2 36.83 20.19 -22.94
N PRO A 3 35.86 20.93 -22.37
CA PRO A 3 36.07 22.23 -21.72
C PRO A 3 36.46 22.08 -20.24
N PHE A 4 37.68 21.58 -19.99
CA PHE A 4 38.20 21.31 -18.64
C PHE A 4 39.52 22.02 -18.33
N LEU A 5 40.06 22.79 -19.27
CA LEU A 5 41.29 23.54 -19.04
C LEU A 5 40.98 24.83 -18.28
N GLY A 6 41.85 25.22 -17.34
CA GLY A 6 41.75 26.52 -16.65
C GLY A 6 42.14 27.71 -17.53
N ASP A 7 42.98 27.47 -18.55
CA ASP A 7 43.45 28.45 -19.52
C ASP A 7 43.42 27.86 -20.95
N ASP A 8 43.81 28.64 -21.95
CA ASP A 8 43.94 28.17 -23.33
C ASP A 8 45.06 27.12 -23.47
N PRO A 9 44.89 26.09 -24.34
CA PRO A 9 45.85 25.00 -24.48
C PRO A 9 47.29 25.47 -24.72
N GLU A 10 47.48 26.52 -25.52
CA GLU A 10 48.80 27.07 -25.83
C GLU A 10 49.51 27.56 -24.57
N THR A 11 48.83 28.35 -23.74
CA THR A 11 49.34 28.86 -22.46
C THR A 11 49.73 27.71 -21.52
N LEU A 12 48.89 26.68 -21.44
CA LEU A 12 49.14 25.54 -20.54
C LEU A 12 50.29 24.65 -21.01
N ILE A 13 50.51 24.55 -22.33
CA ILE A 13 51.69 23.87 -22.89
C ILE A 13 52.96 24.66 -22.57
N GLU A 14 52.93 25.98 -22.75
CA GLU A 14 54.07 26.86 -22.44
C GLU A 14 54.44 26.81 -20.95
N ASN A 15 53.44 26.73 -20.06
CA ASN A 15 53.63 26.58 -18.62
C ASN A 15 54.00 25.14 -18.20
N GLY A 16 53.96 24.17 -19.11
CA GLY A 16 54.24 22.75 -18.84
C GLY A 16 53.14 22.01 -18.07
N GLU A 17 51.98 22.64 -17.87
CA GLU A 17 50.83 22.08 -17.15
C GLU A 17 50.07 21.04 -17.98
N LEU A 18 50.06 21.21 -19.32
CA LEU A 18 49.55 20.24 -20.28
C LEU A 18 50.73 19.51 -20.94
N ASN A 19 50.95 18.25 -20.56
CA ASN A 19 52.11 17.46 -20.99
C ASN A 19 51.76 16.04 -21.43
N LEU A 20 52.68 15.38 -22.13
CA LEU A 20 52.56 13.98 -22.54
C LEU A 20 53.10 13.07 -21.43
N ILE A 21 52.34 12.04 -21.05
CA ILE A 21 52.79 11.00 -20.12
C ILE A 21 52.60 9.61 -20.74
N THR A 22 53.36 8.62 -20.27
CA THR A 22 53.17 7.21 -20.61
C THR A 22 52.98 6.40 -19.34
N ILE A 23 51.92 5.60 -19.28
CA ILE A 23 51.57 4.73 -18.15
C ILE A 23 51.28 3.33 -18.72
N GLU A 24 51.95 2.31 -18.20
CA GLU A 24 51.75 0.91 -18.60
C GLU A 24 51.85 0.67 -20.13
N GLY A 25 52.65 1.47 -20.83
CA GLY A 25 52.86 1.38 -22.28
C GLY A 25 51.87 2.19 -23.13
N GLU A 26 50.90 2.87 -22.52
CA GLU A 26 49.95 3.75 -23.22
C GLU A 26 50.26 5.23 -22.94
N SER A 27 50.12 6.07 -23.97
CA SER A 27 50.42 7.50 -23.91
C SER A 27 49.16 8.36 -23.80
N TYR A 28 49.22 9.38 -22.96
CA TYR A 28 48.12 10.26 -22.63
C TYR A 28 48.55 11.72 -22.59
N LEU A 29 47.63 12.62 -22.91
CA LEU A 29 47.74 14.03 -22.54
C LEU A 29 47.28 14.21 -21.10
N LYS A 30 48.17 14.74 -20.25
CA LYS A 30 47.93 14.98 -18.83
C LYS A 30 47.70 16.47 -18.57
N TYR A 31 46.61 16.78 -17.87
CA TYR A 31 46.37 18.09 -17.26
C TYR A 31 45.91 17.88 -15.82
N HIS A 32 46.73 18.32 -14.85
CA HIS A 32 46.60 17.91 -13.45
C HIS A 32 46.42 16.39 -13.32
N ASP A 33 45.32 15.92 -12.73
CA ASP A 33 45.05 14.49 -12.55
C ASP A 33 44.32 13.86 -13.73
N SER A 34 43.83 14.67 -14.69
CA SER A 34 43.11 14.18 -15.87
C SER A 34 44.07 13.60 -16.90
N ARG A 35 43.68 12.45 -17.48
CA ARG A 35 44.44 11.75 -18.52
C ARG A 35 43.55 11.54 -19.73
N TRP A 36 43.96 12.10 -20.87
CA TRP A 36 43.21 12.04 -22.11
C TRP A 36 43.90 11.10 -23.10
N PRO A 37 43.22 10.05 -23.58
CA PRO A 37 43.82 9.03 -24.42
C PRO A 37 44.14 9.60 -25.80
N LEU A 38 45.27 9.18 -26.37
CA LEU A 38 45.62 9.56 -27.72
C LEU A 38 44.97 8.64 -28.75
N ARG A 39 44.70 9.18 -29.94
CA ARG A 39 44.34 8.40 -31.12
C ARG A 39 45.47 7.39 -31.42
N LEU A 40 45.12 6.15 -31.78
CA LEU A 40 46.08 5.04 -31.92
C LEU A 40 47.23 5.30 -32.92
N ASP A 41 46.99 6.08 -33.98
CA ASP A 41 47.99 6.47 -34.98
C ASP A 41 48.61 7.86 -34.71
N THR A 42 48.55 8.35 -33.47
CA THR A 42 49.22 9.60 -33.09
C THR A 42 50.74 9.43 -33.13
N ASP A 43 51.41 10.25 -33.94
CA ASP A 43 52.87 10.36 -33.93
C ASP A 43 53.33 11.16 -32.71
N LEU A 44 53.91 10.46 -31.73
CA LEU A 44 54.39 11.04 -30.46
C LEU A 44 55.64 11.91 -30.62
N THR A 45 56.25 11.97 -31.81
CA THR A 45 57.40 12.84 -32.08
C THR A 45 56.99 14.29 -32.39
N LEU A 46 55.71 14.54 -32.60
CA LEU A 46 55.19 15.87 -32.90
C LEU A 46 55.11 16.76 -31.65
N PRO A 47 55.18 18.10 -31.81
CA PRO A 47 54.87 19.03 -30.73
C PRO A 47 53.46 18.79 -30.17
N ILE A 48 53.27 18.99 -28.86
CA ILE A 48 52.00 18.75 -28.16
C ILE A 48 50.82 19.47 -28.82
N ALA A 49 51.02 20.71 -29.28
CA ALA A 49 49.98 21.47 -30.01
C ALA A 49 49.51 20.72 -31.28
N GLN A 50 50.43 20.17 -32.07
CA GLN A 50 50.09 19.39 -33.26
C GLN A 50 49.49 18.02 -32.91
N ILE A 51 49.88 17.44 -31.77
CA ILE A 51 49.23 16.23 -31.25
C ILE A 51 47.77 16.54 -30.91
N LEU A 52 47.49 17.65 -30.21
CA LEU A 52 46.13 18.07 -29.83
C LEU A 52 45.22 18.23 -31.05
N ASP A 53 45.70 18.90 -32.10
CA ASP A 53 44.93 19.14 -33.33
C ASP A 53 44.51 17.87 -34.07
N ARG A 54 45.15 16.73 -33.78
CA ARG A 54 44.88 15.44 -34.42
C ARG A 54 43.95 14.53 -33.62
N GLN A 55 43.53 14.93 -32.43
CA GLN A 55 42.67 14.11 -31.56
C GLN A 55 41.20 14.19 -31.98
N TYR A 56 40.42 13.17 -31.61
CA TYR A 56 38.96 13.18 -31.80
C TYR A 56 38.24 14.17 -30.88
N TYR A 57 38.92 14.61 -29.83
CA TYR A 57 38.47 15.64 -28.91
C TYR A 57 39.32 16.91 -29.07
N ARG A 58 38.78 18.03 -28.60
CA ARG A 58 39.49 19.31 -28.52
C ARG A 58 39.46 19.78 -27.07
N LEU A 59 40.60 19.72 -26.38
CA LEU A 59 40.75 20.33 -25.06
C LEU A 59 40.66 21.84 -25.21
N CYS A 60 39.91 22.49 -24.34
CA CYS A 60 39.77 23.94 -24.35
C CYS A 60 39.43 24.49 -22.97
N ASN A 61 39.54 25.82 -22.85
CA ASN A 61 39.18 26.54 -21.64
C ASN A 61 37.72 26.24 -21.26
N TYR A 62 37.47 26.01 -19.97
CA TYR A 62 36.14 25.68 -19.46
C TYR A 62 35.09 26.76 -19.81
N ARG A 63 35.48 28.04 -19.88
CA ARG A 63 34.59 29.18 -20.20
C ARG A 63 34.10 29.18 -21.65
N GLU A 64 34.78 28.48 -22.56
CA GLU A 64 34.30 28.36 -23.93
C GLU A 64 32.92 27.68 -23.99
N SER A 65 32.63 26.82 -23.00
CA SER A 65 31.34 26.13 -22.86
C SER A 65 30.13 27.06 -22.82
N HIS A 66 30.30 28.30 -22.35
CA HIS A 66 29.20 29.27 -22.27
C HIS A 66 28.72 29.71 -23.66
N LYS A 67 29.64 29.82 -24.61
CA LYS A 67 29.38 30.33 -25.96
C LYS A 67 29.20 29.22 -26.98
N ARG A 68 29.86 28.08 -26.77
CA ARG A 68 29.89 26.95 -27.70
C ARG A 68 29.85 25.66 -26.92
N MET A 69 28.98 24.75 -27.33
CA MET A 69 28.90 23.41 -26.75
C MET A 69 28.54 22.42 -27.85
N ASN A 70 29.12 21.23 -27.84
CA ASN A 70 28.88 20.22 -28.88
C ASN A 70 28.36 18.87 -28.35
N TYR A 71 27.98 18.81 -27.08
CA TYR A 71 27.29 17.68 -26.46
C TYR A 71 26.26 18.19 -25.46
N ARG A 72 25.23 17.39 -25.15
CA ARG A 72 24.27 17.76 -24.11
C ARG A 72 24.86 17.47 -22.73
N ARG A 73 24.73 18.43 -21.83
CA ARG A 73 25.14 18.35 -20.42
C ARG A 73 23.93 18.12 -19.51
N PHE A 74 24.17 17.60 -18.31
CA PHE A 74 23.25 17.76 -17.19
C PHE A 74 23.39 19.20 -16.67
N PHE A 75 22.31 19.98 -16.80
CA PHE A 75 22.35 21.44 -16.58
C PHE A 75 23.51 22.12 -17.33
N THR A 76 24.41 22.79 -16.61
CA THR A 76 25.63 23.43 -17.12
C THR A 76 26.90 22.73 -16.62
N VAL A 77 26.80 21.48 -16.15
CA VAL A 77 27.93 20.73 -15.57
C VAL A 77 28.74 20.06 -16.68
N ASN A 78 29.95 20.57 -16.94
CA ASN A 78 30.80 20.09 -18.05
C ASN A 78 31.20 18.61 -17.95
N SER A 79 31.34 18.08 -16.73
CA SER A 79 31.74 16.70 -16.45
C SER A 79 30.62 15.66 -16.66
N LEU A 80 29.38 16.08 -16.87
CA LEU A 80 28.23 15.18 -17.02
C LEU A 80 27.67 15.23 -18.45
N ILE A 81 28.09 14.28 -19.29
CA ILE A 81 27.56 14.08 -20.64
C ILE A 81 26.29 13.23 -20.61
N CYS A 82 25.23 13.69 -21.27
CA CYS A 82 23.96 12.95 -21.26
C CYS A 82 23.91 11.81 -22.28
N LEU A 83 23.28 10.70 -21.90
CA LEU A 83 23.05 9.55 -22.77
C LEU A 83 21.87 9.77 -23.72
N ASN A 84 21.93 9.09 -24.86
CA ASN A 84 20.87 9.00 -25.86
C ASN A 84 19.94 7.83 -25.54
N ILE A 85 19.31 7.85 -24.35
CA ILE A 85 18.62 6.69 -23.76
C ILE A 85 17.40 6.23 -24.57
N GLN A 86 16.85 7.08 -25.44
CA GLN A 86 15.77 6.71 -26.36
C GLN A 86 16.23 5.72 -27.45
N ASN A 87 17.54 5.53 -27.63
CA ASN A 87 18.05 4.44 -28.46
C ASN A 87 17.89 3.10 -27.72
N PRO A 88 17.18 2.11 -28.28
CA PRO A 88 16.92 0.84 -27.61
C PRO A 88 18.18 0.08 -27.16
N ILE A 89 19.29 0.20 -27.89
CA ILE A 89 20.56 -0.44 -27.52
C ILE A 89 21.12 0.20 -26.24
N VAL A 90 21.14 1.54 -26.20
CA VAL A 90 21.62 2.29 -25.02
C VAL A 90 20.72 2.01 -23.82
N PHE A 91 19.40 1.98 -24.01
CA PHE A 91 18.44 1.63 -22.95
C PHE A 91 18.72 0.24 -22.37
N SER A 92 18.82 -0.77 -23.25
CA SER A 92 19.03 -2.17 -22.86
C SER A 92 20.35 -2.36 -22.12
N ASP A 93 21.44 -1.78 -22.62
CA ASP A 93 22.76 -1.91 -22.00
C ASP A 93 22.81 -1.22 -20.63
N TYR A 94 22.23 -0.01 -20.52
CA TYR A 94 22.21 0.75 -19.27
C TYR A 94 21.41 0.06 -18.17
N HIS A 95 20.24 -0.52 -18.49
CA HIS A 95 19.34 -1.11 -17.49
C HIS A 95 19.65 -2.58 -17.16
N LYS A 96 20.68 -3.17 -17.77
CA LYS A 96 21.02 -4.58 -17.57
C LYS A 96 21.24 -4.94 -16.10
N LEU A 97 22.00 -4.11 -15.36
CA LEU A 97 22.26 -4.34 -13.94
C LEU A 97 20.99 -4.13 -13.10
N SER A 98 20.25 -3.04 -13.30
CA SER A 98 19.02 -2.78 -12.55
C SER A 98 18.00 -3.91 -12.72
N LYS A 99 17.86 -4.46 -13.94
CA LYS A 99 17.01 -5.61 -14.19
C LYS A 99 17.51 -6.86 -13.47
N GLN A 100 18.81 -7.13 -13.50
CA GLN A 100 19.39 -8.25 -12.77
C GLN A 100 19.10 -8.15 -11.26
N LEU A 101 19.27 -6.97 -10.66
CA LEU A 101 18.99 -6.76 -9.23
C LEU A 101 17.50 -6.94 -8.87
N LEU A 102 16.59 -6.57 -9.79
CA LEU A 102 15.15 -6.84 -9.64
C LEU A 102 14.83 -8.34 -9.73
N ASP A 103 15.42 -9.04 -10.71
CA ASP A 103 15.22 -10.48 -10.92
C ASP A 103 15.74 -11.33 -9.76
N GLU A 104 16.86 -10.91 -9.17
CA GLU A 104 17.45 -11.52 -7.98
C GLU A 104 16.70 -11.13 -6.68
N GLY A 105 15.73 -10.22 -6.76
CA GLY A 105 14.95 -9.75 -5.60
C GLY A 105 15.73 -8.88 -4.61
N ILE A 106 16.92 -8.39 -4.99
CA ILE A 106 17.77 -7.52 -4.16
C ILE A 106 17.11 -6.16 -3.95
N ILE A 107 16.45 -5.63 -4.98
CA ILE A 107 15.64 -4.42 -4.92
C ILE A 107 14.20 -4.72 -5.36
N GLN A 108 13.24 -3.93 -4.89
CA GLN A 108 11.80 -4.10 -5.19
C GLN A 108 11.21 -2.91 -5.96
N GLY A 109 12.02 -1.89 -6.25
CA GLY A 109 11.60 -0.69 -6.92
C GLY A 109 12.74 0.20 -7.41
N LEU A 110 12.39 1.22 -8.18
CA LEU A 110 13.30 2.16 -8.81
C LEU A 110 12.86 3.60 -8.55
N ARG A 111 13.81 4.47 -8.20
CA ARG A 111 13.67 5.93 -8.24
C ARG A 111 14.42 6.45 -9.44
N ILE A 112 13.72 7.13 -10.36
CA ILE A 112 14.31 7.66 -11.59
C ILE A 112 14.79 9.07 -11.34
N ASP A 113 16.10 9.25 -11.48
CA ASP A 113 16.77 10.54 -11.42
C ASP A 113 16.45 11.40 -12.64
N HIS A 114 16.19 12.69 -12.41
CA HIS A 114 16.05 13.73 -13.42
C HIS A 114 15.25 13.31 -14.67
N VAL A 115 14.01 12.84 -14.46
CA VAL A 115 13.15 12.35 -15.55
C VAL A 115 12.92 13.42 -16.63
N ASP A 116 12.94 14.69 -16.23
CA ASP A 116 12.77 15.85 -17.11
C ASP A 116 13.95 16.11 -18.05
N GLY A 117 15.10 15.47 -17.84
CA GLY A 117 16.23 15.53 -18.75
C GLY A 117 16.11 14.57 -19.95
N LEU A 118 15.14 13.66 -19.95
CA LEU A 118 14.98 12.65 -21.00
C LEU A 118 14.38 13.26 -22.28
N PHE A 119 14.66 12.64 -23.42
CA PHE A 119 14.11 13.11 -24.70
C PHE A 119 12.60 12.92 -24.74
N ASP A 120 12.15 11.69 -24.50
CA ASP A 120 10.74 11.31 -24.33
C ASP A 120 10.55 10.52 -23.02
N PRO A 121 10.23 11.21 -21.92
CA PRO A 121 9.97 10.57 -20.62
C PRO A 121 8.86 9.52 -20.66
N SER A 122 7.78 9.78 -21.41
CA SER A 122 6.62 8.89 -21.49
C SER A 122 6.99 7.56 -22.14
N ALA A 123 7.73 7.62 -23.25
CA ALA A 123 8.24 6.42 -23.91
C ALA A 123 9.25 5.67 -23.02
N TYR A 124 10.17 6.38 -22.38
CA TYR A 124 11.14 5.79 -21.46
C TYR A 124 10.47 5.03 -20.31
N LEU A 125 9.50 5.66 -19.62
CA LEU A 125 8.81 5.03 -18.49
C LEU A 125 7.95 3.84 -18.92
N THR A 126 7.37 3.89 -20.11
CA THR A 126 6.65 2.75 -20.71
C THR A 126 7.61 1.58 -20.96
N GLN A 127 8.77 1.84 -21.56
CA GLN A 127 9.79 0.83 -21.81
C GLN A 127 10.35 0.26 -20.50
N LEU A 128 10.56 1.11 -19.49
CA LEU A 128 11.02 0.70 -18.17
C LEU A 128 10.00 -0.15 -17.44
N ARG A 129 8.71 0.21 -17.48
CA ARG A 129 7.61 -0.59 -16.93
C ARG A 129 7.57 -1.97 -17.60
N SER A 130 7.69 -2.02 -18.92
CA SER A 130 7.74 -3.29 -19.66
C SER A 130 8.94 -4.14 -19.26
N LEU A 131 10.11 -3.53 -19.07
CA LEU A 131 11.32 -4.23 -18.62
C LEU A 131 11.19 -4.76 -17.18
N CYS A 132 10.62 -3.99 -16.26
CA CYS A 132 10.62 -4.28 -14.82
C CYS A 132 9.37 -5.01 -14.34
N GLY A 133 8.28 -5.05 -15.12
CA GLY A 133 7.01 -5.67 -14.77
C GLY A 133 6.03 -4.78 -14.00
N GLU A 134 4.75 -5.16 -14.02
CA GLU A 134 3.62 -4.39 -13.48
C GLU A 134 3.68 -4.13 -11.96
N GLN A 135 4.31 -5.02 -11.20
CA GLN A 135 4.33 -4.95 -9.74
C GLN A 135 5.51 -4.14 -9.18
N THR A 136 6.49 -3.78 -10.01
CA THR A 136 7.68 -3.04 -9.56
C THR A 136 7.31 -1.62 -9.14
N TYR A 137 7.73 -1.19 -7.96
CA TYR A 137 7.49 0.18 -7.52
C TYR A 137 8.41 1.13 -8.30
N ILE A 138 7.87 2.12 -9.01
CA ILE A 138 8.63 3.11 -9.79
C ILE A 138 8.16 4.49 -9.38
N VAL A 139 9.08 5.34 -8.96
CA VAL A 139 8.84 6.77 -8.73
C VAL A 139 9.84 7.61 -9.49
N VAL A 140 9.48 8.86 -9.77
CA VAL A 140 10.30 9.79 -10.54
C VAL A 140 10.65 11.02 -9.72
N GLU A 141 11.89 11.46 -9.80
CA GLU A 141 12.22 12.81 -9.39
C GLU A 141 11.69 13.78 -10.43
N LYS A 142 10.65 14.54 -10.05
CA LYS A 142 10.03 15.58 -10.86
C LYS A 142 9.53 16.70 -9.96
N ILE A 143 9.90 17.93 -10.29
CA ILE A 143 9.48 19.13 -9.55
C ILE A 143 8.20 19.67 -10.18
N LEU A 144 7.14 19.79 -9.39
CA LEU A 144 5.85 20.34 -9.83
C LEU A 144 5.76 21.80 -9.41
N GLU A 145 5.52 22.69 -10.37
CA GLU A 145 5.19 24.09 -10.08
C GLU A 145 3.78 24.22 -9.49
N PRO A 146 3.42 25.36 -8.86
CA PRO A 146 2.08 25.57 -8.32
C PRO A 146 0.98 25.31 -9.37
N SER A 147 0.04 24.41 -9.03
CA SER A 147 -1.06 23.95 -9.90
C SER A 147 -0.66 23.06 -11.09
N GLU A 148 0.62 22.66 -11.21
CA GLU A 148 1.05 21.68 -12.20
C GLU A 148 0.61 20.27 -11.78
N LEU A 149 0.13 19.48 -12.75
CA LEU A 149 -0.24 18.08 -12.55
C LEU A 149 0.82 17.15 -13.15
N LEU A 150 1.13 16.05 -12.46
CA LEU A 150 1.96 14.98 -13.01
C LEU A 150 1.20 14.27 -14.16
N PRO A 151 1.87 13.91 -15.28
CA PRO A 151 1.20 13.20 -16.38
C PRO A 151 0.53 11.90 -15.92
N SER A 152 -0.80 11.84 -16.07
CA SER A 152 -1.62 10.73 -15.55
C SER A 152 -1.44 9.41 -16.30
N ASN A 153 -0.86 9.45 -17.49
CA ASN A 153 -0.58 8.27 -18.32
C ASN A 153 0.78 7.62 -18.01
N TRP A 154 1.59 8.18 -17.12
CA TRP A 154 2.87 7.58 -16.75
C TRP A 154 2.65 6.32 -15.91
N PRO A 155 3.25 5.16 -16.28
CA PRO A 155 3.04 3.90 -15.57
C PRO A 155 3.92 3.80 -14.32
N ILE A 156 3.74 4.73 -13.38
CA ILE A 156 4.53 4.90 -12.16
C ILE A 156 3.62 5.06 -10.94
N GLN A 157 4.19 5.04 -9.74
CA GLN A 157 3.47 5.26 -8.48
C GLN A 157 3.44 6.72 -8.05
N GLY A 158 4.26 7.58 -8.64
CA GLY A 158 4.23 9.03 -8.46
C GLY A 158 5.62 9.66 -8.38
N THR A 159 5.71 10.82 -7.70
CA THR A 159 6.95 11.58 -7.51
C THR A 159 7.75 11.06 -6.32
N THR A 160 8.98 11.58 -6.17
CA THR A 160 9.80 11.48 -4.94
C THR A 160 9.32 12.38 -3.80
N GLY A 161 8.20 13.11 -3.95
CA GLY A 161 7.51 13.75 -2.82
C GLY A 161 7.85 15.20 -2.52
N TYR A 162 8.58 15.90 -3.41
CA TYR A 162 8.83 17.34 -3.28
C TYR A 162 7.55 18.19 -3.30
N ASP A 163 6.54 17.74 -4.05
CA ASP A 163 5.19 18.30 -4.08
C ASP A 163 4.46 18.16 -2.73
N TYR A 164 4.66 17.03 -2.04
CA TYR A 164 4.16 16.85 -0.68
C TYR A 164 4.92 17.72 0.33
N LEU A 165 6.25 17.83 0.19
CA LEU A 165 7.10 18.67 1.02
C LEU A 165 6.62 20.13 1.00
N GLY A 166 6.49 20.71 -0.21
CA GLY A 166 6.00 22.08 -0.38
C GLY A 166 4.60 22.27 0.22
N LEU A 167 3.70 21.31 0.02
CA LEU A 167 2.36 21.35 0.58
C LEU A 167 2.34 21.42 2.11
N VAL A 168 3.13 20.57 2.78
CA VAL A 168 3.25 20.58 4.25
C VAL A 168 3.91 21.87 4.74
N ASN A 169 4.96 22.34 4.08
CA ASN A 169 5.63 23.59 4.46
C ASN A 169 4.67 24.79 4.36
N GLN A 170 3.89 24.88 3.29
CA GLN A 170 2.89 25.94 3.11
C GLN A 170 1.75 25.89 4.15
N LEU A 171 1.36 24.71 4.64
CA LEU A 171 0.36 24.58 5.71
C LEU A 171 0.85 25.22 7.02
N PHE A 172 2.13 25.08 7.35
CA PHE A 172 2.71 25.68 8.55
C PHE A 172 3.09 27.16 8.35
N THR A 173 3.10 27.67 7.11
CA THR A 173 3.31 29.09 6.84
C THR A 173 1.99 29.86 6.95
N ASN A 174 1.87 30.71 7.98
CA ASN A 174 0.65 31.45 8.26
C ASN A 174 0.44 32.58 7.24
N GLU A 175 -0.50 32.37 6.31
CA GLU A 175 -0.83 33.30 5.21
C GLU A 175 -1.13 34.74 5.69
N LYS A 176 -1.62 34.93 6.92
CA LYS A 176 -1.94 36.25 7.47
C LYS A 176 -0.71 37.13 7.63
N ALA A 177 0.48 36.53 7.75
CA ALA A 177 1.74 37.26 7.85
C ALA A 177 2.25 37.81 6.51
N GLU A 178 1.65 37.46 5.37
CA GLU A 178 2.21 37.83 4.07
C GLU A 178 2.35 39.36 3.92
N LYS A 179 1.35 40.13 4.36
CA LYS A 179 1.35 41.59 4.23
C LYS A 179 2.50 42.25 5.00
N GLN A 180 2.81 41.78 6.21
CA GLN A 180 3.90 42.33 7.02
C GLN A 180 5.27 41.96 6.44
N PHE A 181 5.44 40.73 5.96
CA PHE A 181 6.65 40.29 5.27
C PHE A 181 6.88 41.07 3.97
N ASN A 182 5.85 41.26 3.15
CA ASN A 182 5.89 42.07 1.94
C ASN A 182 6.30 43.52 2.22
N LYS A 183 5.71 44.15 3.26
CA LYS A 183 6.03 45.53 3.62
C LYS A 183 7.48 45.67 4.08
N PHE A 184 7.95 44.76 4.93
CA PHE A 184 9.31 44.80 5.46
C PHE A 184 10.35 44.55 4.36
N TYR A 185 10.13 43.52 3.55
CA TYR A 185 11.05 43.16 2.46
C TYR A 185 11.20 44.28 1.43
N LYS A 186 10.09 44.96 1.06
CA LYS A 186 10.14 46.18 0.24
C LYS A 186 10.98 47.29 0.87
N GLY A 187 10.91 47.43 2.20
CA GLY A 187 11.69 48.41 2.98
C GLY A 187 13.21 48.17 2.96
N LEU A 188 13.68 46.97 2.60
CA LEU A 188 15.11 46.66 2.47
C LEU A 188 15.77 47.24 1.20
N GLY A 189 14.98 47.90 0.33
CA GLY A 189 15.47 48.56 -0.88
C GLY A 189 15.54 47.65 -2.11
N ARG A 190 14.86 46.49 -2.10
CA ARG A 190 14.81 45.55 -3.22
C ARG A 190 13.41 45.49 -3.88
N PHE A 191 13.46 45.69 -5.22
CA PHE A 191 12.49 45.56 -6.31
C PHE A 191 10.96 45.60 -6.02
N ASN A 192 10.29 46.59 -6.64
CA ASN A 192 8.82 46.72 -6.71
C ASN A 192 8.15 45.79 -7.75
N SER A 193 8.88 44.90 -8.42
CA SER A 193 8.34 44.07 -9.50
C SER A 193 7.74 42.75 -8.99
N PRO A 194 6.55 42.35 -9.49
CA PRO A 194 5.99 41.01 -9.32
C PRO A 194 7.01 39.88 -9.50
N ILE A 195 6.85 38.80 -8.73
CA ILE A 195 7.79 37.67 -8.70
C ILE A 195 7.90 36.95 -10.04
N ALA A 196 6.81 36.80 -10.79
CA ALA A 196 6.84 36.27 -12.16
C ALA A 196 7.83 37.03 -13.08
N MET A 197 7.92 38.36 -12.96
CA MET A 197 8.91 39.13 -13.72
C MET A 197 10.35 38.93 -13.21
N GLN A 198 10.52 38.64 -11.92
CA GLN A 198 11.83 38.31 -11.37
C GLN A 198 12.31 36.93 -11.84
N ILE A 199 11.42 35.93 -11.90
CA ILE A 199 11.69 34.62 -12.51
C ILE A 199 12.17 34.80 -13.95
N GLN A 200 11.41 35.50 -14.79
CA GLN A 200 11.77 35.73 -16.19
C GLN A 200 13.12 36.44 -16.33
N ARG A 201 13.39 37.46 -15.52
CA ARG A 201 14.67 38.17 -15.52
C ARG A 201 15.83 37.25 -15.15
N LYS A 202 15.69 36.43 -14.09
CA LYS A 202 16.75 35.53 -13.65
C LYS A 202 17.03 34.41 -14.64
N LYS A 203 16.00 33.84 -15.25
CA LYS A 203 16.16 32.91 -16.39
C LYS A 203 16.94 33.57 -17.52
N ARG A 204 16.56 34.79 -17.91
CA ARG A 204 17.26 35.53 -18.99
C ARG A 204 18.72 35.82 -18.67
N GLU A 205 18.99 36.35 -17.47
CA GLU A 205 20.36 36.63 -17.01
C GLU A 205 21.23 35.36 -17.09
N PHE A 206 20.71 34.22 -16.61
CA PHE A 206 21.44 32.96 -16.64
C PHE A 206 21.66 32.46 -18.07
N LEU A 207 20.62 32.47 -18.92
CA LEU A 207 20.70 32.02 -20.31
C LEU A 207 21.70 32.83 -21.14
N ASN A 208 21.73 34.15 -20.95
CA ASN A 208 22.61 35.06 -21.68
C ASN A 208 24.09 34.89 -21.32
N VAL A 209 24.38 34.48 -20.08
CA VAL A 209 25.76 34.34 -19.60
C VAL A 209 26.29 32.92 -19.79
N TYR A 210 25.49 31.89 -19.46
CA TYR A 210 26.01 30.53 -19.29
C TYR A 210 25.50 29.50 -20.31
N MET A 211 24.47 29.81 -21.11
CA MET A 211 23.79 28.84 -21.98
C MET A 211 23.70 29.28 -23.46
N GLN A 212 24.59 30.17 -23.93
CA GLN A 212 24.60 30.59 -25.34
C GLN A 212 24.99 29.44 -26.28
N GLY A 213 25.89 28.55 -25.85
CA GLY A 213 26.22 27.34 -26.61
C GLY A 213 25.03 26.39 -26.78
N GLU A 214 24.24 26.19 -25.73
CA GLU A 214 22.97 25.46 -25.77
C GLU A 214 21.93 26.12 -26.67
N LEU A 215 21.77 27.44 -26.59
CA LEU A 215 20.85 28.21 -27.43
C LEU A 215 21.22 28.10 -28.92
N GLU A 216 22.52 28.17 -29.24
CA GLU A 216 23.02 27.96 -30.61
C GLU A 216 22.63 26.56 -31.12
N ASN A 217 22.81 25.52 -30.31
CA ASN A 217 22.42 24.16 -30.69
C ASN A 217 20.91 24.02 -30.95
N LEU A 218 20.07 24.69 -30.14
CA LEU A 218 18.63 24.73 -30.36
C LEU A 218 18.26 25.46 -31.64
N TYR A 219 18.88 26.61 -31.89
CA TYR A 219 18.68 27.36 -33.13
C TYR A 219 19.05 26.52 -34.36
N GLN A 220 20.20 25.85 -34.35
CA GLN A 220 20.61 24.96 -35.45
C GLN A 220 19.64 23.79 -35.66
N ALA A 221 19.12 23.21 -34.58
CA ALA A 221 18.10 22.16 -34.65
C ALA A 221 16.78 22.69 -35.26
N PHE A 222 16.37 23.90 -34.91
CA PHE A 222 15.20 24.57 -35.47
C PHE A 222 15.35 24.83 -36.97
N ILE A 223 16.49 25.39 -37.39
CA ILE A 223 16.78 25.68 -38.81
C ILE A 223 16.78 24.40 -39.65
N LYS A 224 17.37 23.32 -39.15
CA LYS A 224 17.37 22.02 -39.83
C LYS A 224 15.93 21.55 -40.14
N ILE A 225 15.01 21.74 -39.21
CA ILE A 225 13.62 21.29 -39.35
C ILE A 225 12.86 22.14 -40.36
N ILE A 226 13.06 23.47 -40.33
CA ILE A 226 12.50 24.36 -41.35
C ILE A 226 12.98 23.97 -42.76
N GLN A 227 14.25 23.60 -42.91
CA GLN A 227 14.82 23.17 -44.20
C GLN A 227 14.19 21.87 -44.72
N GLU A 228 13.84 20.95 -43.82
CA GLU A 228 13.24 19.65 -44.17
C GLU A 228 11.77 19.77 -44.62
N GLU A 229 11.02 20.77 -44.18
CA GLU A 229 9.58 20.94 -44.49
C GLU A 229 9.28 21.60 -45.86
N GLN A 230 10.30 21.91 -46.68
CA GLN A 230 10.15 22.60 -47.97
C GLN A 230 9.35 23.92 -47.90
N ASN A 231 9.29 24.57 -46.74
CA ASN A 231 8.78 25.94 -46.66
C ASN A 231 9.68 26.84 -47.52
N PRO A 232 9.16 27.72 -48.40
CA PRO A 232 9.98 28.55 -49.25
C PRO A 232 10.97 29.37 -48.42
N LEU A 233 12.26 29.01 -48.52
CA LEU A 233 13.39 29.67 -47.87
C LEU A 233 13.56 31.14 -48.30
N GLU A 234 12.78 31.63 -49.27
CA GLU A 234 12.90 32.98 -49.84
C GLU A 234 12.37 34.09 -48.93
N GLU A 235 11.55 33.80 -47.91
CA GLU A 235 11.13 34.77 -46.88
C GLU A 235 11.90 34.66 -45.54
N LEU A 236 12.84 33.71 -45.41
CA LEU A 236 13.67 33.48 -44.21
C LEU A 236 14.99 34.30 -44.16
N ASN A 237 15.06 35.42 -44.88
CA ASN A 237 16.15 36.40 -44.79
C ASN A 237 16.11 37.13 -43.42
N GLN A 238 17.16 37.31 -42.62
CA GLN A 238 18.60 37.05 -42.82
C GLN A 238 19.39 37.14 -41.48
N ASP A 239 18.73 37.01 -40.32
CA ASP A 239 19.35 37.27 -39.02
C ASP A 239 19.12 36.12 -38.02
N PRO A 240 20.14 35.27 -37.78
CA PRO A 240 20.12 34.22 -36.76
C PRO A 240 19.71 34.72 -35.38
N GLU A 241 20.04 35.98 -35.05
CA GLU A 241 19.76 36.54 -33.73
C GLU A 241 18.26 36.75 -33.51
N ILE A 242 17.47 37.05 -34.56
CA ILE A 242 16.01 37.16 -34.44
C ILE A 242 15.37 35.86 -33.93
N TYR A 243 15.78 34.71 -34.47
CA TYR A 243 15.21 33.43 -34.05
C TYR A 243 15.73 32.98 -32.68
N LYS A 244 16.99 33.27 -32.36
CA LYS A 244 17.53 33.06 -31.00
C LYS A 244 16.81 33.91 -29.97
N ASP A 245 16.46 35.15 -30.32
CA ASP A 245 15.64 36.02 -29.47
C ASP A 245 14.26 35.43 -29.25
N ILE A 246 13.57 34.97 -30.31
CA ILE A 246 12.26 34.30 -30.19
C ILE A 246 12.34 33.06 -29.30
N ILE A 247 13.33 32.19 -29.50
CA ILE A 247 13.55 31.00 -28.66
C ILE A 247 13.81 31.43 -27.21
N THR A 248 14.62 32.46 -27.00
CA THR A 248 14.91 33.00 -25.66
C THR A 248 13.65 33.54 -24.99
N GLU A 249 12.85 34.37 -25.69
CA GLU A 249 11.61 34.93 -25.17
C GLU A 249 10.62 33.83 -24.75
N PHE A 250 10.56 32.73 -25.51
CA PHE A 250 9.78 31.54 -25.18
C PHE A 250 10.33 30.83 -23.92
N LEU A 251 11.62 30.50 -23.91
CA LEU A 251 12.26 29.75 -22.81
C LEU A 251 12.15 30.48 -21.45
N VAL A 252 12.37 31.80 -21.42
CA VAL A 252 12.34 32.56 -20.16
C VAL A 252 10.93 32.78 -19.61
N ARG A 253 9.90 32.68 -20.46
CA ARG A 253 8.48 32.76 -20.08
C ARG A 253 7.85 31.41 -19.80
N PHE A 254 8.56 30.33 -20.07
CA PHE A 254 8.04 28.99 -19.89
C PHE A 254 7.69 28.76 -18.40
N PRO A 255 6.43 28.41 -18.07
CA PRO A 255 5.90 28.52 -16.72
C PRO A 255 6.25 27.34 -15.82
N VAL A 256 6.52 26.17 -16.41
CA VAL A 256 6.82 24.92 -15.70
C VAL A 256 8.19 24.38 -16.08
N TYR A 257 8.63 23.28 -15.48
CA TYR A 257 9.90 22.63 -15.85
C TYR A 257 9.92 22.21 -17.32
N ARG A 258 8.86 21.54 -17.79
CA ARG A 258 8.65 21.18 -19.20
C ARG A 258 7.23 20.67 -19.42
N PHE A 259 6.84 20.57 -20.69
CA PHE A 259 5.68 19.77 -21.12
C PHE A 259 6.13 18.42 -21.70
N TYR A 260 5.19 17.50 -21.86
CA TYR A 260 5.47 16.11 -22.21
C TYR A 260 4.74 15.62 -23.46
N SER A 261 3.67 16.30 -23.88
CA SER A 261 2.89 15.92 -25.06
C SER A 261 3.60 16.35 -26.36
N ALA A 262 4.17 15.38 -27.10
CA ALA A 262 4.67 15.64 -28.46
C ALA A 262 3.59 15.51 -29.56
N ASN A 263 2.44 14.92 -29.21
CA ASN A 263 1.33 14.69 -30.14
C ASN A 263 0.35 15.86 -30.12
N THR A 264 -0.09 16.27 -31.31
CA THR A 264 -1.16 17.25 -31.47
C THR A 264 -2.52 16.54 -31.64
N PRO A 265 -3.62 17.10 -31.10
CA PRO A 265 -3.69 18.32 -30.29
C PRO A 265 -3.13 18.11 -28.87
N LEU A 266 -2.58 19.18 -28.30
CA LEU A 266 -2.17 19.24 -26.89
C LEU A 266 -3.37 19.12 -25.96
N SER A 267 -3.12 18.88 -24.67
CA SER A 267 -4.16 19.01 -23.66
C SER A 267 -4.70 20.46 -23.58
N PRO A 268 -5.94 20.68 -23.10
CA PRO A 268 -6.49 22.04 -22.94
C PRO A 268 -5.63 22.96 -22.06
N ASP A 269 -5.02 22.42 -21.01
CA ASP A 269 -4.17 23.16 -20.08
C ASP A 269 -2.84 23.55 -20.74
N GLU A 270 -2.17 22.59 -21.39
CA GLU A 270 -0.96 22.88 -22.17
C GLU A 270 -1.26 23.89 -23.27
N THR A 271 -2.37 23.74 -24.00
CA THR A 271 -2.79 24.68 -25.06
C THR A 271 -2.94 26.09 -24.49
N THR A 272 -3.65 26.25 -23.37
CA THR A 272 -3.82 27.54 -22.70
C THR A 272 -2.48 28.16 -22.32
N ALA A 273 -1.60 27.38 -21.67
CA ALA A 273 -0.28 27.84 -21.27
C ALA A 273 0.58 28.25 -22.48
N PHE A 274 0.51 27.51 -23.60
CA PHE A 274 1.18 27.89 -24.84
C PHE A 274 0.68 29.22 -25.39
N GLU A 275 -0.64 29.41 -25.45
CA GLU A 275 -1.22 30.67 -25.91
C GLU A 275 -0.77 31.84 -25.04
N GLU A 276 -0.74 31.66 -23.72
CA GLU A 276 -0.27 32.69 -22.78
C GLU A 276 1.21 33.05 -22.98
N ILE A 277 2.07 32.05 -23.23
CA ILE A 277 3.49 32.31 -23.57
C ILE A 277 3.56 33.16 -24.84
N PHE A 278 2.93 32.74 -25.93
CA PHE A 278 3.00 33.47 -27.20
C PHE A 278 2.35 34.85 -27.11
N ASN A 279 1.25 35.00 -26.38
CA ASN A 279 0.57 36.29 -26.19
C ASN A 279 1.39 37.26 -25.33
N SER A 280 2.22 36.76 -24.41
CA SER A 280 3.09 37.59 -23.56
C SER A 280 4.48 37.87 -24.16
N MET A 281 4.82 37.28 -25.30
CA MET A 281 6.03 37.61 -26.06
C MET A 281 5.89 38.97 -26.78
N PRO A 282 6.98 39.74 -26.93
CA PRO A 282 6.97 41.01 -27.67
C PRO A 282 6.40 40.84 -29.09
N ASP A 283 5.51 41.75 -29.52
CA ASP A 283 4.87 41.73 -30.86
C ASP A 283 5.40 42.86 -31.75
N GLU A 284 6.72 43.09 -31.74
CA GLU A 284 7.35 44.09 -32.58
C GLU A 284 7.29 43.68 -34.07
N PRO A 285 7.16 44.64 -35.02
CA PRO A 285 7.00 44.32 -36.44
C PRO A 285 8.07 43.40 -37.03
N LYS A 286 9.31 43.49 -36.52
CA LYS A 286 10.44 42.66 -36.97
C LYS A 286 10.38 41.21 -36.46
N LEU A 287 9.73 40.96 -35.33
CA LEU A 287 9.69 39.66 -34.65
C LEU A 287 8.43 38.84 -34.98
N LYS A 288 7.38 39.51 -35.46
CA LYS A 288 6.06 38.91 -35.69
C LYS A 288 6.07 37.73 -36.67
N ALA A 289 6.80 37.84 -37.78
CA ALA A 289 6.91 36.75 -38.76
C ALA A 289 7.67 35.55 -38.17
N ALA A 290 8.82 35.80 -37.53
CA ALA A 290 9.63 34.76 -36.88
C ALA A 290 8.88 34.04 -35.75
N LYS A 291 8.10 34.78 -34.95
CA LYS A 291 7.21 34.23 -33.91
C LYS A 291 6.16 33.28 -34.48
N ASN A 292 5.49 33.67 -35.58
CA ASN A 292 4.50 32.83 -36.24
C ASN A 292 5.13 31.56 -36.83
N ASN A 293 6.30 31.70 -37.47
CA ASN A 293 7.05 30.55 -38.04
C ASN A 293 7.53 29.59 -36.95
N PHE A 294 8.04 30.12 -35.84
CA PHE A 294 8.44 29.32 -34.68
C PHE A 294 7.24 28.56 -34.11
N ARG A 295 6.08 29.22 -33.99
CA ARG A 295 4.85 28.61 -33.52
C ARG A 295 4.33 27.50 -34.43
N SER A 296 4.32 27.71 -35.75
CA SER A 296 3.84 26.71 -36.71
C SER A 296 4.76 25.49 -36.82
N SER A 297 6.07 25.70 -36.63
CA SER A 297 7.08 24.65 -36.81
C SER A 297 7.43 23.91 -35.51
N LEU A 298 6.82 24.29 -34.38
CA LEU A 298 7.17 23.73 -33.07
C LEU A 298 6.94 22.21 -33.02
N PHE A 299 5.81 21.75 -33.57
CA PHE A 299 5.38 20.34 -33.60
C PHE A 299 5.73 19.62 -34.92
N ALA A 300 6.53 20.25 -35.78
CA ALA A 300 7.06 19.66 -37.00
C ALA A 300 7.81 18.34 -36.74
N ASN A 301 7.90 17.49 -37.78
CA ASN A 301 8.63 16.21 -37.73
C ASN A 301 8.27 15.36 -36.49
N ASN A 302 6.97 15.13 -36.28
CA ASN A 302 6.41 14.41 -35.12
C ASN A 302 6.83 14.99 -33.76
N GLY A 303 6.98 16.31 -33.67
CA GLY A 303 7.36 16.99 -32.43
C GLY A 303 8.82 16.79 -32.00
N SER A 304 9.72 16.34 -32.88
CA SER A 304 11.13 16.11 -32.50
C SER A 304 11.84 17.39 -32.05
N PHE A 305 11.54 18.55 -32.66
CA PHE A 305 12.07 19.84 -32.19
C PHE A 305 11.54 20.15 -30.79
N PHE A 306 10.23 19.97 -30.61
CA PHE A 306 9.56 20.26 -29.37
C PHE A 306 10.14 19.44 -28.21
N LEU A 307 10.28 18.13 -28.38
CA LEU A 307 10.91 17.25 -27.39
C LEU A 307 12.33 17.68 -27.08
N ARG A 308 13.09 18.09 -28.11
CA ARG A 308 14.43 18.63 -27.93
C ARG A 308 14.41 19.92 -27.11
N LEU A 309 13.53 20.87 -27.43
CA LEU A 309 13.36 22.13 -26.71
C LEU A 309 13.00 21.92 -25.23
N MET A 310 12.15 20.93 -24.93
CA MET A 310 11.75 20.57 -23.57
C MET A 310 12.90 20.02 -22.71
N GLN A 311 13.99 19.54 -23.32
CA GLN A 311 15.21 19.18 -22.56
C GLN A 311 16.00 20.40 -22.06
N PHE A 312 15.64 21.62 -22.45
CA PHE A 312 16.34 22.87 -22.06
C PHE A 312 15.52 23.76 -21.12
N THR A 313 14.19 23.68 -21.15
CA THR A 313 13.33 24.45 -20.24
C THR A 313 13.60 24.09 -18.78
N GLY A 314 13.78 22.80 -18.47
CA GLY A 314 14.06 22.30 -17.12
C GLY A 314 15.37 22.82 -16.53
N PRO A 315 16.53 22.64 -17.21
CA PRO A 315 17.79 23.26 -16.81
C PRO A 315 17.72 24.76 -16.56
N LEU A 316 17.01 25.49 -17.43
CA LEU A 316 16.85 26.93 -17.27
C LEU A 316 15.97 27.28 -16.06
N MET A 317 14.94 26.49 -15.79
CA MET A 317 14.11 26.63 -14.59
C MET A 317 14.95 26.40 -13.34
N ALA A 318 15.64 25.26 -13.23
CA ALA A 318 16.47 24.93 -12.07
C ALA A 318 17.56 26.00 -11.82
N LYS A 319 18.36 26.33 -12.83
CA LYS A 319 19.49 27.26 -12.65
C LYS A 319 19.06 28.72 -12.51
N GLY A 320 17.99 29.12 -13.18
CA GLY A 320 17.44 30.48 -13.12
C GLY A 320 16.60 30.76 -11.87
N VAL A 321 15.91 29.74 -11.34
CA VAL A 321 14.99 29.88 -10.20
C VAL A 321 15.59 29.30 -8.93
N GLU A 322 15.80 27.98 -8.86
CA GLU A 322 16.26 27.32 -7.64
C GLU A 322 17.67 27.74 -7.22
N ASP A 323 18.58 27.89 -8.18
CA ASP A 323 19.98 28.23 -7.91
C ASP A 323 20.29 29.72 -8.10
N THR A 324 19.29 30.59 -8.27
CA THR A 324 19.52 32.04 -8.39
C THR A 324 18.40 32.87 -7.75
N LEU A 325 17.13 32.71 -8.17
CA LEU A 325 16.02 33.47 -7.59
C LEU A 325 15.83 33.14 -6.10
N MET A 326 15.87 31.86 -5.72
CA MET A 326 15.70 31.42 -4.33
C MET A 326 16.80 31.91 -3.37
N TYR A 327 17.92 32.41 -3.89
CA TYR A 327 18.99 33.06 -3.09
C TYR A 327 18.93 34.60 -3.13
N THR A 328 18.07 35.18 -3.98
CA THR A 328 17.92 36.63 -4.12
C THR A 328 16.56 37.15 -3.68
N PHE A 329 15.53 36.31 -3.64
CA PHE A 329 14.20 36.63 -3.13
C PHE A 329 14.04 36.19 -1.66
N ASN A 330 14.67 36.92 -0.74
CA ASN A 330 14.80 36.52 0.66
C ASN A 330 13.65 37.00 1.56
N ARG A 331 12.47 37.28 0.97
CA ARG A 331 11.25 37.71 1.69
C ARG A 331 10.98 36.78 2.87
N PHE A 332 10.90 35.48 2.57
CA PHE A 332 10.78 34.41 3.53
C PHE A 332 11.47 33.18 2.95
N ILE A 333 12.63 32.81 3.48
CA ILE A 333 13.45 31.75 2.89
C ILE A 333 12.88 30.34 3.13
N GLY A 334 11.83 30.21 3.95
CA GLY A 334 11.15 28.95 4.21
C GLY A 334 10.49 28.35 2.97
N ASN A 335 10.04 29.20 2.03
CA ASN A 335 9.43 28.74 0.76
C ASN A 335 10.43 28.70 -0.40
N ASN A 336 11.71 29.02 -0.14
CA ASN A 336 12.78 28.97 -1.13
C ASN A 336 13.41 27.57 -1.11
N GLU A 337 12.59 26.56 -1.43
CA GLU A 337 12.91 25.14 -1.31
C GLU A 337 12.57 24.39 -2.60
N VAL A 338 13.29 23.31 -2.89
CA VAL A 338 13.00 22.43 -4.02
C VAL A 338 11.60 21.82 -3.83
N GLY A 339 10.70 22.02 -4.79
CA GLY A 339 9.30 21.61 -4.69
C GLY A 339 8.35 22.56 -3.98
N ASP A 340 8.86 23.66 -3.43
CA ASP A 340 8.06 24.78 -2.95
C ASP A 340 8.28 26.00 -3.86
N SER A 341 7.47 27.03 -3.71
CA SER A 341 7.54 28.21 -4.55
C SER A 341 7.48 29.50 -3.72
N PRO A 342 8.39 30.46 -3.97
CA PRO A 342 8.31 31.79 -3.36
C PRO A 342 7.07 32.58 -3.79
N GLU A 343 6.34 32.14 -4.83
CA GLU A 343 5.08 32.75 -5.29
C GLU A 343 3.91 32.46 -4.33
N VAL A 344 3.91 31.30 -3.69
CA VAL A 344 2.87 30.91 -2.71
C VAL A 344 3.41 31.20 -1.31
N PHE A 345 2.74 32.05 -0.53
CA PHE A 345 3.21 32.36 0.83
C PHE A 345 2.82 31.27 1.85
N GLY A 346 1.55 30.85 1.87
CA GLY A 346 1.04 29.80 2.75
C GLY A 346 -0.36 29.38 2.30
N ILE A 347 -0.92 28.33 2.90
CA ILE A 347 -2.26 27.80 2.56
C ILE A 347 -3.11 27.54 3.81
N THR A 348 -4.42 27.40 3.62
CA THR A 348 -5.32 27.01 4.70
C THR A 348 -5.33 25.50 4.93
N ALA A 349 -5.81 25.06 6.10
CA ALA A 349 -6.03 23.63 6.37
C ALA A 349 -7.05 23.00 5.41
N GLU A 350 -8.02 23.79 4.94
CA GLU A 350 -9.02 23.35 3.94
C GLU A 350 -8.36 23.07 2.58
N ASP A 351 -7.51 23.99 2.10
CA ASP A 351 -6.74 23.81 0.86
C ASP A 351 -5.82 22.60 0.96
N PHE A 352 -5.17 22.41 2.12
CA PHE A 352 -4.33 21.24 2.37
C PHE A 352 -5.13 19.93 2.28
N HIS A 353 -6.28 19.85 2.94
CA HIS A 353 -7.16 18.68 2.88
C HIS A 353 -7.58 18.35 1.44
N GLN A 354 -7.97 19.38 0.68
CA GLN A 354 -8.39 19.22 -0.71
C GLN A 354 -7.25 18.65 -1.57
N ARG A 355 -6.04 19.19 -1.45
CA ARG A 355 -4.86 18.68 -2.18
C ARG A 355 -4.46 17.26 -1.77
N ILE A 356 -4.63 16.88 -0.50
CA ILE A 356 -4.39 15.50 -0.04
C ILE A 356 -5.43 14.53 -0.62
N ILE A 357 -6.70 14.93 -0.73
CA ILE A 357 -7.75 14.12 -1.38
C ILE A 357 -7.42 13.93 -2.86
N GLU A 358 -7.04 14.99 -3.56
CA GLU A 358 -6.62 14.91 -4.97
C GLU A 358 -5.40 14.01 -5.15
N ARG A 359 -4.42 14.11 -4.25
CA ARG A 359 -3.27 13.19 -4.22
C ARG A 359 -3.71 11.75 -4.01
N GLN A 360 -4.63 11.47 -3.10
CA GLN A 360 -5.13 10.10 -2.87
C GLN A 360 -5.80 9.51 -4.11
N ASN A 361 -6.59 10.31 -4.82
CA ASN A 361 -7.34 9.85 -5.97
C ASN A 361 -6.44 9.58 -7.18
N ASN A 362 -5.40 10.39 -7.37
CA ASN A 362 -4.56 10.32 -8.57
C ASN A 362 -3.25 9.56 -8.34
N TRP A 363 -2.61 9.73 -7.18
CA TRP A 363 -1.27 9.24 -6.86
C TRP A 363 -1.18 8.71 -5.42
N PRO A 364 -1.98 7.68 -5.04
CA PRO A 364 -2.09 7.19 -3.66
C PRO A 364 -0.78 6.61 -3.10
N PHE A 365 0.19 6.31 -3.97
CA PHE A 365 1.47 5.71 -3.62
C PHE A 365 2.67 6.60 -3.95
N ALA A 366 2.47 7.89 -4.26
CA ALA A 366 3.58 8.83 -4.38
C ALA A 366 4.28 9.00 -3.02
N MET A 367 5.57 9.36 -3.04
CA MET A 367 6.32 9.55 -1.80
C MET A 367 5.85 10.80 -1.05
N ASN A 368 5.85 10.75 0.27
CA ASN A 368 5.64 11.90 1.13
C ASN A 368 7.00 12.25 1.74
N ALA A 369 7.79 13.05 1.03
CA ALA A 369 9.10 13.49 1.49
C ALA A 369 8.99 14.77 2.31
N SER A 370 9.92 14.93 3.24
CA SER A 370 10.09 16.16 4.02
C SER A 370 11.54 16.62 4.04
N ALA A 371 12.53 15.80 3.75
CA ALA A 371 13.91 16.21 3.52
C ALA A 371 14.52 15.29 2.48
N THR A 372 15.53 15.76 1.74
CA THR A 372 16.27 14.94 0.78
C THR A 372 17.74 15.37 0.76
N HIS A 373 18.54 14.69 -0.05
CA HIS A 373 19.93 15.09 -0.31
C HIS A 373 20.05 16.38 -1.13
N ASP A 374 18.97 16.89 -1.73
CA ASP A 374 18.98 18.11 -2.55
C ASP A 374 18.12 19.25 -1.99
N THR A 375 17.38 19.02 -0.90
CA THR A 375 16.69 20.12 -0.20
C THR A 375 17.71 21.17 0.26
N LYS A 376 17.37 22.43 0.03
CA LYS A 376 18.18 23.60 0.38
C LYS A 376 18.37 23.72 1.90
N ARG A 377 17.43 23.19 2.70
CA ARG A 377 17.43 23.23 4.18
C ARG A 377 16.91 21.91 4.76
N GLY A 378 17.32 21.60 5.98
CA GLY A 378 16.75 20.48 6.75
C GLY A 378 15.29 20.71 7.11
N GLU A 379 14.55 19.63 7.36
CA GLU A 379 13.11 19.72 7.66
C GLU A 379 12.79 20.52 8.93
N ASP A 380 13.66 20.44 9.94
CA ASP A 380 13.45 21.14 11.22
C ASP A 380 13.95 22.59 11.19
N ALA A 381 14.90 22.89 10.29
CA ALA A 381 15.25 24.26 9.97
C ALA A 381 14.05 24.99 9.34
N ARG A 382 13.28 24.32 8.44
CA ARG A 382 12.07 24.92 7.85
C ARG A 382 10.93 25.09 8.85
N THR A 383 10.69 24.11 9.73
CA THR A 383 9.62 24.23 10.75
C THR A 383 9.88 25.38 11.73
N ARG A 384 11.15 25.68 12.04
CA ARG A 384 11.57 26.89 12.77
C ARG A 384 11.30 28.17 11.99
N LEU A 385 11.58 28.19 10.68
CA LEU A 385 11.23 29.32 9.82
C LEU A 385 9.72 29.56 9.79
N ASN A 386 8.90 28.51 9.71
CA ASN A 386 7.44 28.68 9.70
C ASN A 386 6.92 29.42 10.94
N VAL A 387 7.55 29.24 12.11
CA VAL A 387 7.21 29.99 13.35
C VAL A 387 7.30 31.50 13.15
N LEU A 388 8.21 32.00 12.30
CA LEU A 388 8.36 33.44 12.05
C LEU A 388 7.09 34.08 11.47
N THR A 389 6.27 33.27 10.79
CA THR A 389 4.99 33.72 10.22
C THR A 389 3.86 33.68 11.24
N ASP A 390 4.07 33.05 12.40
CA ASP A 390 3.09 32.87 13.46
C ASP A 390 3.53 33.52 14.79
N LEU A 391 4.08 34.73 14.73
CA LEU A 391 4.47 35.51 15.90
C LEU A 391 3.57 36.73 16.08
N LYS A 392 3.06 36.93 17.31
CA LYS A 392 2.17 38.05 17.67
C LYS A 392 2.76 39.44 17.39
N ASN A 393 4.03 39.66 17.74
CA ASN A 393 4.73 40.93 17.50
C ASN A 393 5.49 40.94 16.15
N GLY A 394 5.36 39.86 15.37
CA GLY A 394 5.92 39.74 14.02
C GLY A 394 7.45 39.61 13.94
N TRP A 395 7.93 38.73 13.06
CA TRP A 395 9.36 38.65 12.69
C TRP A 395 9.95 39.96 12.11
N PRO A 396 9.23 40.73 11.26
CA PRO A 396 9.76 41.99 10.73
C PRO A 396 10.25 43.02 11.75
N GLU A 397 9.56 43.14 12.90
CA GLU A 397 9.95 44.10 13.94
C GLU A 397 11.25 43.66 14.62
N GLU A 398 11.37 42.36 14.89
CA GLU A 398 12.58 41.79 15.49
C GLU A 398 13.76 41.87 14.51
N ALA A 399 13.54 41.56 13.23
CA ALA A 399 14.56 41.72 12.20
C ALA A 399 15.03 43.18 12.06
N ALA A 400 14.11 44.16 12.13
CA ALA A 400 14.49 45.58 12.17
C ALA A 400 15.34 45.91 13.41
N ASN A 401 15.00 45.34 14.57
CA ASN A 401 15.75 45.50 15.80
C ASN A 401 17.17 44.93 15.67
N TRP A 402 17.31 43.72 15.14
CA TRP A 402 18.60 43.06 14.92
C TRP A 402 19.50 43.87 13.98
N LYS A 403 18.94 44.40 12.88
CA LYS A 403 19.68 45.31 11.99
C LYS A 403 20.27 46.51 12.74
N ARG A 404 19.51 47.13 13.65
CA ARG A 404 20.00 48.26 14.45
C ARG A 404 21.10 47.83 15.44
N LEU A 405 20.96 46.67 16.08
CA LEU A 405 21.93 46.17 17.07
C LEU A 405 23.26 45.71 16.45
N ASN A 406 23.27 45.42 15.15
CA ASN A 406 24.42 44.90 14.43
C ASN A 406 24.96 45.86 13.36
N GLU A 407 24.48 47.10 13.30
CA GLU A 407 24.93 48.08 12.31
C GLU A 407 26.45 48.35 12.43
N ASP A 408 27.01 48.28 13.64
CA ASP A 408 28.45 48.43 13.90
C ASP A 408 29.30 47.24 13.40
N LEU A 409 28.70 46.08 13.13
CA LEU A 409 29.41 44.94 12.54
C LEU A 409 29.66 45.10 11.04
N LYS A 410 28.92 46.00 10.38
CA LYS A 410 29.07 46.19 8.94
C LYS A 410 30.36 46.91 8.60
N ARG A 411 31.11 46.36 7.65
CA ARG A 411 32.31 46.99 7.08
C ARG A 411 31.98 47.48 5.68
N SER A 412 32.21 48.77 5.42
CA SER A 412 31.89 49.38 4.12
C SER A 412 30.45 49.14 3.67
N SER A 413 29.51 49.15 4.62
CA SER A 413 28.08 48.85 4.42
C SER A 413 27.79 47.43 3.89
N GLN A 414 28.63 46.44 4.23
CA GLN A 414 28.48 45.03 3.88
C GLN A 414 28.30 44.16 5.14
N PRO A 415 27.48 43.08 5.10
CA PRO A 415 26.66 42.61 3.97
C PRO A 415 25.57 43.61 3.57
N ASP A 416 25.10 43.51 2.33
CA ASP A 416 23.96 44.30 1.88
C ASP A 416 22.68 43.92 2.66
N ASN A 417 21.64 44.76 2.60
CA ASN A 417 20.42 44.57 3.40
C ASN A 417 19.69 43.23 3.13
N ASN A 418 19.82 42.68 1.92
CA ASN A 418 19.15 41.44 1.53
C ASN A 418 19.92 40.21 2.03
N ASP A 419 21.24 40.25 1.91
CA ASP A 419 22.13 39.19 2.40
C ASP A 419 22.16 39.17 3.93
N GLU A 420 22.14 40.34 4.59
CA GLU A 420 21.99 40.44 6.05
C GLU A 420 20.70 39.77 6.53
N TYR A 421 19.58 40.02 5.85
CA TYR A 421 18.28 39.45 6.20
C TYR A 421 18.20 37.93 5.93
N PHE A 422 18.91 37.45 4.90
CA PHE A 422 19.11 36.02 4.65
C PHE A 422 19.93 35.36 5.76
N ILE A 423 21.02 36.00 6.21
CA ILE A 423 21.88 35.50 7.29
C ILE A 423 21.08 35.37 8.58
N TYR A 424 20.24 36.36 8.94
CA TYR A 424 19.42 36.27 10.16
C TYR A 424 18.42 35.10 10.14
N GLN A 425 17.71 34.91 9.01
CA GLN A 425 16.78 33.78 8.88
C GLN A 425 17.52 32.44 8.93
N THR A 426 18.67 32.34 8.26
CA THR A 426 19.51 31.12 8.25
C THR A 426 20.03 30.79 9.64
N LEU A 427 20.58 31.78 10.34
CA LEU A 427 21.11 31.62 11.70
C LEU A 427 20.02 31.13 12.65
N LEU A 428 18.83 31.75 12.61
CA LEU A 428 17.71 31.36 13.45
C LEU A 428 17.20 29.94 13.15
N ALA A 429 17.17 29.55 11.87
CA ALA A 429 16.71 28.23 11.47
C ALA A 429 17.67 27.12 11.92
N THR A 430 18.98 27.36 11.81
CA THR A 430 20.00 26.29 11.86
C THR A 430 20.79 26.24 13.18
N TYR A 431 20.76 27.28 14.01
CA TYR A 431 21.54 27.31 15.25
C TYR A 431 21.13 26.16 16.20
N PRO A 432 22.07 25.31 16.65
CA PRO A 432 21.75 24.12 17.43
C PRO A 432 21.52 24.41 18.91
N GLU A 433 20.62 23.63 19.54
CA GLU A 433 20.30 23.75 20.97
C GLU A 433 21.29 23.00 21.87
N GLN A 434 21.90 21.91 21.37
CA GLN A 434 22.86 21.12 22.13
C GLN A 434 24.28 21.67 21.95
N GLU A 435 25.07 21.66 23.02
CA GLU A 435 26.46 22.17 22.98
C GLU A 435 27.35 21.35 22.05
N ILE A 436 27.17 20.02 22.00
CA ILE A 436 27.95 19.12 21.13
C ILE A 436 27.79 19.48 19.65
N ASP A 437 26.60 19.92 19.24
CA ASP A 437 26.30 20.30 17.86
C ASP A 437 26.78 21.73 17.52
N GLN A 438 27.25 22.50 18.52
CA GLN A 438 27.75 23.87 18.32
C GLN A 438 29.24 23.91 17.94
N GLU A 439 30.00 22.83 18.13
CA GLU A 439 31.46 22.81 17.94
C GLU A 439 31.89 23.15 16.50
N ASP A 440 31.21 22.60 15.49
CA ASP A 440 31.50 22.80 14.07
C ASP A 440 30.55 23.80 13.37
N TYR A 441 29.59 24.35 14.11
CA TYR A 441 28.48 25.12 13.52
C TYR A 441 28.95 26.40 12.82
N LEU A 442 29.93 27.11 13.40
CA LEU A 442 30.44 28.34 12.80
C LEU A 442 31.02 28.05 11.41
N ASP A 443 31.88 27.05 11.29
CA ASP A 443 32.54 26.72 10.02
C ASP A 443 31.52 26.33 8.96
N ARG A 444 30.55 25.48 9.32
CA ARG A 444 29.43 25.09 8.46
C ARG A 444 28.62 26.29 7.98
N LEU A 445 28.30 27.23 8.87
CA LEU A 445 27.55 28.44 8.52
C LEU A 445 28.34 29.36 7.57
N LEU A 446 29.65 29.52 7.81
CA LEU A 446 30.52 30.35 6.96
C LEU A 446 30.65 29.76 5.55
N GLU A 447 30.78 28.43 5.42
CA GLU A 447 30.80 27.72 4.14
C GLU A 447 29.46 27.83 3.42
N TYR A 448 28.34 27.64 4.13
CA TYR A 448 27.02 27.77 3.55
C TYR A 448 26.74 29.17 3.02
N VAL A 449 27.09 30.21 3.78
CA VAL A 449 26.87 31.59 3.33
C VAL A 449 27.77 31.92 2.14
N GLU A 450 29.02 31.46 2.09
CA GLU A 450 29.86 31.60 0.89
C GLU A 450 29.17 30.97 -0.34
N LYS A 451 28.69 29.73 -0.21
CA LYS A 451 27.93 29.06 -1.27
C LYS A 451 26.68 29.86 -1.67
N ALA A 452 25.87 30.29 -0.71
CA ALA A 452 24.65 31.06 -0.97
C ALA A 452 24.93 32.38 -1.70
N LEU A 453 26.00 33.09 -1.32
CA LEU A 453 26.42 34.32 -1.98
C LEU A 453 26.82 34.07 -3.43
N ARG A 454 27.54 32.97 -3.70
CA ARG A 454 27.94 32.59 -5.07
C ARG A 454 26.76 32.09 -5.91
N GLU A 455 25.82 31.36 -5.33
CA GLU A 455 24.58 30.98 -6.03
C GLU A 455 23.71 32.19 -6.36
N SER A 456 23.64 33.19 -5.49
CA SER A 456 22.88 34.42 -5.73
C SER A 456 23.29 35.17 -7.01
N LYS A 457 24.58 35.06 -7.40
CA LYS A 457 25.23 35.78 -8.52
C LYS A 457 25.04 37.30 -8.46
N ALA A 458 24.74 37.85 -7.27
CA ALA A 458 24.40 39.26 -7.10
C ALA A 458 25.62 40.11 -6.68
N ARG A 459 26.47 39.57 -5.79
CA ARG A 459 27.67 40.24 -5.27
C ARG A 459 28.94 39.38 -5.38
N SER A 460 28.79 38.07 -5.46
CA SER A 460 29.85 37.10 -5.75
C SER A 460 29.31 36.02 -6.69
N ASN A 461 30.19 35.25 -7.33
CA ASN A 461 29.83 34.10 -8.18
C ASN A 461 30.97 33.06 -8.17
N TRP A 462 30.73 31.88 -8.74
CA TRP A 462 31.68 30.77 -8.73
C TRP A 462 32.91 30.96 -9.64
N GLU A 463 32.82 31.77 -10.69
CA GLU A 463 33.90 31.95 -11.67
C GLU A 463 34.85 33.10 -11.31
N GLU A 464 34.29 34.18 -10.76
CA GLU A 464 34.99 35.38 -10.32
C GLU A 464 34.48 35.77 -8.92
N PRO A 465 34.89 35.07 -7.85
CA PRO A 465 34.42 35.34 -6.50
C PRO A 465 34.84 36.73 -6.00
N ASP A 466 33.91 37.49 -5.43
CA ASP A 466 34.24 38.71 -4.68
C ASP A 466 34.69 38.33 -3.26
N GLN A 467 35.94 37.93 -3.15
CA GLN A 467 36.55 37.46 -1.90
C GLN A 467 36.47 38.51 -0.79
N GLN A 468 36.47 39.80 -1.13
CA GLN A 468 36.39 40.88 -0.14
C GLN A 468 34.98 41.00 0.43
N TYR A 469 33.95 40.91 -0.41
CA TYR A 469 32.56 40.87 0.02
C TYR A 469 32.27 39.62 0.87
N GLU A 470 32.72 38.45 0.41
CA GLU A 470 32.60 37.18 1.14
C GLU A 470 33.25 37.29 2.53
N ALA A 471 34.48 37.81 2.62
CA ALA A 471 35.18 38.01 3.89
C ALA A 471 34.45 38.96 4.85
N ASN A 472 33.84 40.03 4.34
CA ASN A 472 33.05 40.97 5.14
C ASN A 472 31.77 40.32 5.68
N CYS A 473 31.09 39.51 4.87
CA CYS A 473 29.92 38.73 5.32
C CYS A 473 30.31 37.70 6.39
N LYS A 474 31.43 36.98 6.20
CA LYS A 474 31.96 36.05 7.20
C LYS A 474 32.31 36.74 8.52
N THR A 475 32.95 37.91 8.45
CA THR A 475 33.26 38.71 9.64
C THR A 475 31.99 39.17 10.37
N PHE A 476 30.96 39.57 9.62
CA PHE A 476 29.66 39.93 10.19
C PHE A 476 29.05 38.75 10.96
N ILE A 477 29.05 37.54 10.40
CA ILE A 477 28.54 36.31 11.05
C ILE A 477 29.32 35.98 12.33
N ILE A 478 30.66 36.07 12.29
CA ILE A 478 31.50 35.87 13.48
C ILE A 478 31.10 36.85 14.57
N GLY A 479 30.82 38.11 14.22
CA GLY A 479 30.30 39.11 15.14
C GLY A 479 28.91 38.79 15.71
N LEU A 480 28.00 38.23 14.92
CA LEU A 480 26.67 37.81 15.39
C LEU A 480 26.74 36.71 16.46
N LEU A 481 27.75 35.84 16.39
CA LEU A 481 27.94 34.71 17.30
C LEU A 481 28.78 35.07 18.55
N ASP A 482 29.23 36.33 18.69
CA ASP A 482 29.92 36.78 19.90
C ASP A 482 28.94 36.91 21.08
N LYS A 483 29.03 35.95 22.00
CA LYS A 483 28.20 35.86 23.20
C LYS A 483 28.30 37.06 24.15
N LYS A 484 29.25 37.99 23.94
CA LYS A 484 29.42 39.20 24.75
C LYS A 484 28.62 40.40 24.23
N ARG A 485 28.04 40.32 23.03
CA ARG A 485 27.30 41.43 22.42
C ARG A 485 25.84 41.44 22.87
N SER A 486 25.25 42.63 22.94
CA SER A 486 23.83 42.82 23.26
C SER A 486 22.88 42.11 22.30
N PHE A 487 23.29 41.91 21.05
CA PHE A 487 22.55 41.12 20.07
C PHE A 487 22.38 39.66 20.53
N TRP A 488 23.39 39.05 21.14
CA TRP A 488 23.36 37.64 21.53
C TRP A 488 22.26 37.35 22.54
N ASP A 489 22.11 38.20 23.56
CA ASP A 489 21.09 38.04 24.59
C ASP A 489 19.67 38.07 24.00
N VAL A 490 19.43 38.97 23.04
CA VAL A 490 18.14 39.07 22.33
C VAL A 490 17.94 37.88 21.40
N PHE A 491 18.98 37.49 20.66
CA PHE A 491 18.96 36.37 19.73
C PHE A 491 18.64 35.06 20.43
N ILE A 492 19.33 34.71 21.52
CA ILE A 492 19.17 33.41 22.17
C ILE A 492 17.80 33.24 22.82
N LEU A 493 17.23 34.32 23.38
CA LEU A 493 15.85 34.33 23.90
C LEU A 493 14.84 34.12 22.78
N PHE A 494 15.02 34.81 21.65
CA PHE A 494 14.14 34.66 20.50
C PHE A 494 14.28 33.28 19.84
N HIS A 495 15.50 32.75 19.74
CA HIS A 495 15.82 31.42 19.22
C HIS A 495 15.18 30.33 20.08
N LYS A 496 15.29 30.39 21.41
CA LYS A 496 14.68 29.40 22.32
C LYS A 496 13.18 29.26 22.06
N LYS A 497 12.47 30.40 21.94
CA LYS A 497 11.05 30.44 21.59
C LYS A 497 10.78 29.80 20.22
N VAL A 498 11.51 30.22 19.18
CA VAL A 498 11.34 29.71 17.81
C VAL A 498 11.64 28.21 17.73
N ALA A 499 12.67 27.74 18.41
CA ALA A 499 13.04 26.34 18.47
C ALA A 499 11.95 25.50 19.17
N ALA A 500 11.38 25.99 20.28
CA ALA A 500 10.30 25.29 20.98
C ALA A 500 9.05 25.08 20.10
N PHE A 501 8.55 26.14 19.45
CA PHE A 501 7.41 26.03 18.53
C PHE A 501 7.77 25.28 17.23
N GLY A 502 9.01 25.41 16.75
CA GLY A 502 9.52 24.66 15.59
C GLY A 502 9.50 23.14 15.83
N LYS A 503 9.84 22.69 17.04
CA LYS A 503 9.72 21.28 17.45
C LYS A 503 8.27 20.78 17.42
N VAL A 504 7.30 21.62 17.81
CA VAL A 504 5.87 21.27 17.70
C VAL A 504 5.46 21.12 16.23
N ASN A 505 5.81 22.08 15.39
CA ASN A 505 5.54 22.04 13.95
C ASN A 505 6.20 20.82 13.29
N SER A 506 7.43 20.48 13.67
CA SER A 506 8.15 19.30 13.19
C SER A 506 7.45 17.99 13.54
N ILE A 507 7.03 17.82 14.80
CA ILE A 507 6.29 16.61 15.20
C ILE A 507 4.95 16.54 14.47
N ALA A 508 4.25 17.66 14.30
CA ALA A 508 3.02 17.70 13.51
C ALA A 508 3.28 17.31 12.04
N ALA A 509 4.32 17.84 11.40
CA ALA A 509 4.73 17.48 10.04
C ALA A 509 5.11 16.00 9.93
N LEU A 510 5.80 15.44 10.92
CA LEU A 510 6.14 14.02 11.00
C LEU A 510 4.89 13.14 11.06
N VAL A 511 3.89 13.51 11.87
CA VAL A 511 2.62 12.78 11.95
C VAL A 511 1.87 12.90 10.62
N LEU A 512 1.77 14.11 10.02
CA LEU A 512 1.16 14.30 8.70
C LEU A 512 1.80 13.39 7.65
N LYS A 513 3.15 13.36 7.58
CA LYS A 513 3.91 12.54 6.65
C LYS A 513 3.50 11.07 6.67
N HIS A 514 3.29 10.54 7.88
CA HIS A 514 2.93 9.13 8.11
C HIS A 514 1.42 8.87 8.16
N ALA A 515 0.57 9.87 8.31
CA ALA A 515 -0.87 9.70 8.42
C ALA A 515 -1.60 9.96 7.09
N CYS A 516 -1.10 10.87 6.27
CA CYS A 516 -1.64 11.15 4.94
C CYS A 516 -1.47 9.96 3.98
N PRO A 517 -2.32 9.86 2.93
CA PRO A 517 -2.10 9.02 1.75
C PRO A 517 -0.71 9.25 1.13
N GLY A 518 -0.13 8.21 0.53
CA GLY A 518 1.26 8.20 0.06
C GLY A 518 2.19 7.31 0.91
N ILE A 519 3.42 7.19 0.43
CA ILE A 519 4.50 6.41 1.06
C ILE A 519 5.43 7.38 1.82
N PRO A 520 5.46 7.38 3.16
CA PRO A 520 6.35 8.27 3.91
C PRO A 520 7.81 7.96 3.63
N ASP A 521 8.58 9.00 3.30
CA ASP A 521 10.02 8.92 3.14
C ASP A 521 10.75 9.50 4.36
N THR A 522 11.89 8.89 4.71
CA THR A 522 12.72 9.33 5.85
C THR A 522 14.16 9.41 5.38
N TYR A 523 14.61 10.64 5.10
CA TYR A 523 16.01 10.88 4.78
C TYR A 523 16.90 10.59 5.99
N GLN A 524 18.07 10.01 5.74
CA GLN A 524 18.97 9.55 6.78
C GLN A 524 19.30 10.68 7.77
N GLY A 525 19.19 10.40 9.07
CA GLY A 525 19.48 11.37 10.12
C GLY A 525 18.27 12.16 10.63
N THR A 526 17.19 12.23 9.86
CA THR A 526 15.96 12.98 10.21
C THR A 526 15.09 12.30 11.27
N GLU A 527 15.52 11.15 11.80
CA GLU A 527 14.91 10.54 12.98
C GLU A 527 15.08 11.43 14.23
N LEU A 528 16.10 12.30 14.21
CA LEU A 528 16.33 13.38 15.18
C LEU A 528 16.15 14.76 14.49
N TRP A 529 16.56 15.84 15.15
CA TRP A 529 16.43 17.19 14.59
C TRP A 529 17.41 17.43 13.43
N ASP A 530 16.89 17.63 12.23
CA ASP A 530 17.64 17.98 11.03
C ASP A 530 17.65 19.51 10.81
N LEU A 531 18.73 20.11 11.31
CA LEU A 531 19.05 21.53 11.19
C LEU A 531 20.07 21.81 10.08
N SER A 532 20.19 20.89 9.12
CA SER A 532 21.20 21.00 8.06
C SER A 532 20.91 22.15 7.09
N MET A 533 21.97 22.64 6.47
CA MET A 533 21.95 23.57 5.34
C MET A 533 22.03 22.78 4.01
N VAL A 534 22.14 23.47 2.87
CA VAL A 534 22.23 22.82 1.55
C VAL A 534 23.50 21.95 1.45
N ASP A 535 23.48 20.96 0.55
CA ASP A 535 24.66 20.17 0.11
C ASP A 535 25.94 21.03 0.07
N PRO A 536 27.06 20.62 0.71
CA PRO A 536 27.29 19.32 1.35
C PRO A 536 26.86 19.19 2.81
N ASP A 537 26.25 20.21 3.44
CA ASP A 537 25.93 20.15 4.88
C ASP A 537 24.89 19.08 5.23
N ASN A 538 23.92 18.83 4.34
CA ASN A 538 22.93 17.76 4.45
C ASN A 538 23.46 16.35 4.09
N ARG A 539 24.76 16.23 3.80
CA ARG A 539 25.44 14.96 3.49
C ARG A 539 26.44 14.54 4.58
N ARG A 540 26.43 15.22 5.73
CA ARG A 540 27.22 14.85 6.91
C ARG A 540 26.90 13.42 7.36
N PRO A 541 27.88 12.70 7.92
CA PRO A 541 27.67 11.32 8.37
C PRO A 541 26.63 11.24 9.49
N VAL A 542 25.84 10.17 9.48
CA VAL A 542 24.80 9.90 10.48
C VAL A 542 25.36 8.98 11.56
N ASP A 543 25.25 9.40 12.83
CA ASP A 543 25.57 8.54 13.97
C ASP A 543 24.40 7.57 14.26
N TYR A 544 24.49 6.37 13.67
CA TYR A 544 23.52 5.29 13.91
C TYR A 544 23.68 4.64 15.29
N GLY A 545 24.88 4.67 15.89
CA GLY A 545 25.12 4.14 17.22
C GLY A 545 24.34 4.90 18.29
N LEU A 546 24.38 6.24 18.21
CA LEU A 546 23.59 7.12 19.06
C LEU A 546 22.08 6.87 18.91
N ARG A 547 21.58 6.78 17.67
CA ARG A 547 20.15 6.54 17.38
C ARG A 547 19.65 5.21 17.94
N LEU A 548 20.46 4.15 17.81
CA LEU A 548 20.15 2.85 18.41
C LEU A 548 20.09 2.94 19.93
N SER A 549 21.06 3.61 20.57
CA SER A 549 21.05 3.80 22.03
C SER A 549 19.83 4.58 22.51
N TYR A 550 19.45 5.65 21.79
CA TYR A 550 18.26 6.44 22.11
C TYR A 550 16.98 5.64 21.92
N LEU A 551 16.89 4.81 20.88
CA LEU A 551 15.74 3.95 20.65
C LEU A 551 15.58 2.92 21.78
N GLU A 552 16.67 2.30 22.22
CA GLU A 552 16.69 1.37 23.35
C GLU A 552 16.26 2.05 24.66
N GLU A 553 16.80 3.24 24.95
CA GLU A 553 16.44 4.03 26.14
C GLU A 553 14.96 4.42 26.14
N ILE A 554 14.41 4.85 24.99
CA ILE A 554 12.99 5.17 24.84
C ILE A 554 12.11 3.94 25.09
N GLU A 555 12.54 2.75 24.67
CA GLU A 555 11.74 1.52 24.82
C GLU A 555 11.84 0.90 26.23
N THR A 556 12.87 1.23 27.01
CA THR A 556 13.17 0.57 28.29
C THR A 556 13.10 1.46 29.52
N GLU A 557 13.49 2.74 29.40
CA GLU A 557 13.66 3.65 30.55
C GLU A 557 12.58 4.74 30.61
N ILE A 558 12.16 5.27 29.47
CA ILE A 558 11.25 6.43 29.42
C ILE A 558 9.79 5.98 29.20
N THR A 559 8.91 6.26 30.17
CA THR A 559 7.51 5.81 30.12
C THR A 559 6.48 6.89 29.80
N GLU A 560 6.86 8.18 29.85
CA GLU A 560 5.90 9.30 29.76
C GLU A 560 6.34 10.38 28.75
N LEU A 561 5.39 10.90 27.95
CA LEU A 561 5.67 11.92 26.93
C LEU A 561 6.16 13.26 27.51
N SER A 562 5.69 13.62 28.70
CA SER A 562 6.09 14.88 29.35
C SER A 562 7.57 14.88 29.73
N GLU A 563 8.17 13.72 30.00
CA GLU A 563 9.60 13.55 30.22
C GLU A 563 10.39 13.75 28.93
N LEU A 564 9.95 13.10 27.84
CA LEU A 564 10.53 13.30 26.50
C LEU A 564 10.47 14.77 26.06
N TRP A 565 9.41 15.50 26.42
CA TRP A 565 9.31 16.93 26.12
C TRP A 565 10.33 17.78 26.88
N ARG A 566 10.61 17.48 28.16
CA ARG A 566 11.62 18.20 28.95
C ARG A 566 13.01 18.09 28.34
N ILE A 567 13.33 16.92 27.76
CA ILE A 567 14.60 16.67 27.06
C ILE A 567 14.48 16.77 25.54
N ALA A 568 13.46 17.48 25.04
CA ALA A 568 13.16 17.51 23.61
C ALA A 568 14.33 17.98 22.75
N ALA A 569 15.26 18.79 23.27
CA ALA A 569 16.45 19.22 22.55
C ALA A 569 17.35 18.06 22.07
N THR A 570 17.26 16.87 22.68
CA THR A 570 17.99 15.65 22.26
C THR A 570 17.44 15.00 20.99
N GLY A 571 16.19 15.30 20.60
CA GLY A 571 15.52 14.66 19.46
C GLY A 571 14.83 13.33 19.79
N LYS A 572 15.00 12.79 21.00
CA LYS A 572 14.37 11.52 21.44
C LYS A 572 12.86 11.49 21.25
N ILE A 573 12.17 12.62 21.49
CA ILE A 573 10.73 12.72 21.28
C ILE A 573 10.33 12.51 19.80
N LYS A 574 11.12 13.03 18.85
CA LYS A 574 10.86 12.87 17.42
C LYS A 574 11.06 11.41 17.00
N LEU A 575 12.13 10.78 17.49
CA LEU A 575 12.42 9.36 17.29
C LEU A 575 11.31 8.46 17.87
N CYS A 576 10.79 8.80 19.06
CA CYS A 576 9.66 8.10 19.67
C CYS A 576 8.40 8.15 18.79
N PHE A 577 8.05 9.33 18.27
CA PHE A 577 6.91 9.50 17.36
C PHE A 577 7.12 8.72 16.06
N LEU A 578 8.31 8.80 15.46
CA LEU A 578 8.65 8.06 14.23
C LEU A 578 8.51 6.54 14.45
N ASN A 579 9.06 6.01 15.53
CA ASN A 579 8.96 4.59 15.88
C ASN A 579 7.50 4.15 16.02
N LEU A 580 6.68 4.92 16.76
CA LEU A 580 5.25 4.65 16.92
C LEU A 580 4.53 4.64 15.56
N LEU A 581 4.71 5.69 14.76
CA LEU A 581 4.05 5.85 13.47
C LEU A 581 4.40 4.73 12.49
N LEU A 582 5.68 4.32 12.44
CA LEU A 582 6.13 3.19 11.62
C LEU A 582 5.52 1.87 12.09
N LYS A 583 5.49 1.60 13.41
CA LYS A 583 4.85 0.41 13.98
C LYS A 583 3.34 0.38 13.66
N VAL A 584 2.66 1.51 13.78
CA VAL A 584 1.24 1.65 13.43
C VAL A 584 1.00 1.42 11.95
N ARG A 585 1.75 2.07 11.06
CA ARG A 585 1.61 1.86 9.61
C ARG A 585 1.89 0.42 9.19
N LYS A 586 2.89 -0.23 9.79
CA LYS A 586 3.19 -1.63 9.53
C LYS A 586 2.06 -2.56 9.98
N SER A 587 1.50 -2.32 11.17
CA SER A 587 0.44 -3.16 11.76
C SER A 587 -0.92 -2.97 11.07
N PHE A 588 -1.17 -1.78 10.52
CA PHE A 588 -2.44 -1.42 9.88
C PHE A 588 -2.22 -0.98 8.43
N SER A 589 -1.37 -1.70 7.70
CA SER A 589 -0.93 -1.33 6.35
C SER A 589 -2.09 -1.09 5.38
N GLU A 590 -3.18 -1.88 5.46
CA GLU A 590 -4.36 -1.68 4.62
C GLU A 590 -5.08 -0.34 4.90
N VAL A 591 -5.11 0.13 6.15
CA VAL A 591 -5.70 1.43 6.49
C VAL A 591 -4.95 2.56 5.80
N PHE A 592 -3.61 2.50 5.79
CA PHE A 592 -2.79 3.55 5.22
C PHE A 592 -2.62 3.45 3.70
N ALA A 593 -2.68 2.23 3.14
CA ALA A 593 -2.58 1.99 1.70
C ALA A 593 -3.92 2.13 0.96
N LYS A 594 -5.03 1.71 1.58
CA LYS A 594 -6.37 1.63 0.95
C LYS A 594 -7.44 2.45 1.66
N GLY A 595 -7.20 2.88 2.89
CA GLY A 595 -8.20 3.60 3.68
C GLY A 595 -8.43 5.02 3.20
N GLU A 596 -9.68 5.44 3.23
CA GLU A 596 -10.14 6.77 2.86
C GLU A 596 -9.50 7.84 3.77
N TYR A 597 -9.16 8.99 3.20
CA TYR A 597 -8.77 10.19 3.95
C TYR A 597 -9.99 11.09 4.12
N LEU A 598 -10.41 11.29 5.37
CA LEU A 598 -11.61 12.04 5.73
C LEU A 598 -11.24 13.29 6.52
N PRO A 599 -11.28 14.51 5.96
CA PRO A 599 -11.15 15.73 6.73
C PRO A 599 -12.19 15.80 7.83
N LEU A 600 -11.80 16.23 9.03
CA LEU A 600 -12.70 16.37 10.17
C LEU A 600 -12.91 17.84 10.49
N GLU A 601 -14.17 18.21 10.72
CA GLU A 601 -14.53 19.55 11.15
C GLU A 601 -14.05 19.79 12.58
N VAL A 602 -13.38 20.93 12.81
CA VAL A 602 -12.99 21.40 14.16
C VAL A 602 -13.87 22.61 14.52
N LYS A 603 -14.43 22.63 15.72
CA LYS A 603 -15.27 23.73 16.24
C LYS A 603 -14.72 24.26 17.55
N GLY A 604 -15.12 25.49 17.90
CA GLY A 604 -14.73 26.19 19.12
C GLY A 604 -13.71 27.30 18.89
N SER A 605 -13.24 27.90 20.00
CA SER A 605 -12.43 29.13 20.00
C SER A 605 -11.11 29.02 19.23
N TYR A 606 -10.49 27.83 19.21
CA TYR A 606 -9.19 27.58 18.56
C TYR A 606 -9.30 26.66 17.35
N ALA A 607 -10.46 26.58 16.69
CA ALA A 607 -10.68 25.72 15.53
C ALA A 607 -9.68 25.94 14.38
N ARG A 608 -9.16 27.17 14.22
CA ARG A 608 -8.18 27.50 13.17
C ARG A 608 -6.73 27.13 13.52
N ASN A 609 -6.48 26.67 14.75
CA ASN A 609 -5.16 26.30 15.25
C ASN A 609 -4.96 24.78 15.27
N VAL A 610 -5.87 24.04 14.63
CA VAL A 610 -5.88 22.58 14.63
C VAL A 610 -6.26 22.09 13.24
N ILE A 611 -5.51 21.09 12.75
CA ILE A 611 -5.88 20.29 11.59
C ILE A 611 -6.29 18.90 12.07
N ALA A 612 -7.42 18.39 11.59
CA ALA A 612 -7.93 17.09 12.00
C ALA A 612 -8.46 16.29 10.80
N PHE A 613 -8.18 14.99 10.78
CA PHE A 613 -8.65 14.07 9.75
C PHE A 613 -8.72 12.64 10.29
N ALA A 614 -9.44 11.76 9.59
CA ALA A 614 -9.46 10.34 9.85
C ALA A 614 -8.90 9.53 8.67
N ARG A 615 -8.24 8.41 8.96
CA ARG A 615 -8.01 7.31 8.03
C ARG A 615 -8.94 6.18 8.37
N HIS A 616 -9.76 5.76 7.40
CA HIS A 616 -10.79 4.76 7.64
C HIS A 616 -10.72 3.62 6.62
N TYR A 617 -10.59 2.40 7.12
CA TYR A 617 -10.73 1.20 6.30
C TYR A 617 -11.42 0.09 7.10
N LYS A 618 -12.52 -0.45 6.55
CA LYS A 618 -13.35 -1.49 7.18
C LYS A 618 -13.82 -1.09 8.59
N ASN A 619 -13.25 -1.66 9.65
CA ASN A 619 -13.65 -1.41 11.04
C ASN A 619 -12.63 -0.53 11.79
N ASP A 620 -11.51 -0.20 11.16
CA ASP A 620 -10.40 0.52 11.78
C ASP A 620 -10.46 1.99 11.37
N TRP A 621 -10.61 2.83 12.39
CA TRP A 621 -10.60 4.29 12.27
C TRP A 621 -9.38 4.82 13.00
N PHE A 622 -8.56 5.59 12.31
CA PHE A 622 -7.48 6.35 12.93
C PHE A 622 -7.83 7.83 12.84
N VAL A 623 -8.01 8.50 13.99
CA VAL A 623 -8.28 9.93 14.06
C VAL A 623 -7.00 10.64 14.47
N PHE A 624 -6.62 11.63 13.67
CA PHE A 624 -5.46 12.49 13.89
C PHE A 624 -5.97 13.91 14.15
N ALA A 625 -5.47 14.54 15.21
CA ALA A 625 -5.64 15.96 15.44
C ALA A 625 -4.28 16.56 15.82
N LEU A 626 -3.87 17.61 15.10
CA LEU A 626 -2.54 18.19 15.18
C LEU A 626 -2.62 19.71 15.30
N PRO A 627 -1.71 20.34 16.04
CA PRO A 627 -1.68 21.78 16.22
C PRO A 627 -1.05 22.44 14.99
N ILE A 628 -1.58 23.59 14.59
CA ILE A 628 -1.00 24.47 13.57
C ILE A 628 -1.06 25.91 14.08
N ASN A 629 -0.04 26.71 13.78
CA ASN A 629 -0.02 28.15 14.11
C ASN A 629 -0.34 28.46 15.59
N ILE A 630 0.26 27.74 16.54
CA ILE A 630 -0.04 27.89 17.98
C ILE A 630 0.82 28.94 18.70
N SER A 631 1.88 29.47 18.09
CA SER A 631 2.75 30.45 18.73
C SER A 631 2.00 31.76 18.99
N THR A 632 1.19 32.23 18.04
CA THR A 632 0.32 33.40 18.26
C THR A 632 -0.69 33.17 19.39
N MET A 633 -1.21 31.94 19.50
CA MET A 633 -2.20 31.56 20.52
C MET A 633 -1.64 31.67 21.93
N LEU A 634 -0.40 31.22 22.14
CA LEU A 634 0.28 31.28 23.44
C LEU A 634 1.02 32.61 23.68
N ASN A 635 0.80 33.62 22.83
CA ASN A 635 1.55 34.88 22.85
C ASN A 635 3.09 34.67 22.79
N GLY A 636 3.54 33.56 22.21
CA GLY A 636 4.94 33.18 22.15
C GLY A 636 5.53 32.66 23.47
N ASP A 637 4.71 32.30 24.47
CA ASP A 637 5.15 31.67 25.71
C ASP A 637 5.36 30.16 25.50
N GLU A 638 6.61 29.73 25.38
CA GLU A 638 6.94 28.32 25.14
C GLU A 638 6.71 27.41 26.35
N GLU A 639 6.64 27.97 27.58
CA GLU A 639 6.45 27.18 28.80
C GLU A 639 5.03 26.57 28.86
N GLN A 640 4.08 27.17 28.14
CA GLN A 640 2.68 26.72 28.08
C GLN A 640 2.41 25.57 27.11
N ILE A 641 3.36 25.17 26.26
CA ILE A 641 3.14 24.14 25.21
C ILE A 641 2.62 22.82 25.81
N GLY A 642 3.08 22.46 27.01
CA GLY A 642 2.66 21.23 27.69
C GLY A 642 1.33 21.33 28.46
N ASN A 643 0.74 22.52 28.58
CA ASN A 643 -0.46 22.76 29.37
C ASN A 643 -1.36 23.84 28.75
N ILE A 644 -1.67 23.65 27.47
CA ILE A 644 -2.53 24.55 26.70
C ILE A 644 -3.99 24.33 27.11
N ASP A 645 -4.71 25.42 27.42
CA ASP A 645 -6.17 25.39 27.53
C ASP A 645 -6.82 25.57 26.15
N TRP A 646 -7.40 24.50 25.62
CA TRP A 646 -8.09 24.50 24.33
C TRP A 646 -9.54 25.00 24.41
N GLY A 647 -9.97 25.50 25.58
CA GLY A 647 -11.30 26.07 25.78
C GLY A 647 -12.42 25.12 25.38
N ASP A 648 -13.35 25.61 24.56
CA ASP A 648 -14.48 24.87 24.01
C ASP A 648 -14.16 24.14 22.68
N THR A 649 -12.88 23.95 22.36
CA THR A 649 -12.48 23.39 21.05
C THR A 649 -12.60 21.86 21.01
N PHE A 650 -13.27 21.34 19.98
CA PHE A 650 -13.48 19.90 19.76
C PHE A 650 -13.46 19.52 18.28
N VAL A 651 -13.14 18.25 18.02
CA VAL A 651 -13.22 17.63 16.69
C VAL A 651 -14.57 16.93 16.54
N VAL A 652 -15.24 17.13 15.41
CA VAL A 652 -16.49 16.42 15.07
C VAL A 652 -16.14 15.07 14.45
N LEU A 653 -16.57 13.98 15.08
CA LEU A 653 -16.33 12.63 14.55
C LEU A 653 -17.30 12.30 13.41
N PRO A 654 -16.86 11.53 12.39
CA PRO A 654 -17.72 11.12 11.28
C PRO A 654 -18.91 10.26 11.74
N LYS A 655 -20.02 10.34 10.99
CA LYS A 655 -21.19 9.49 11.24
C LYS A 655 -20.79 8.01 11.17
N GLY A 656 -21.07 7.27 12.24
CA GLY A 656 -20.77 5.84 12.33
C GLY A 656 -19.38 5.51 12.90
N ALA A 657 -18.54 6.51 13.18
CA ALA A 657 -17.29 6.31 13.91
C ALA A 657 -17.58 5.76 15.33
N PRO A 658 -16.76 4.81 15.83
CA PRO A 658 -16.87 4.33 17.21
C PRO A 658 -16.68 5.45 18.24
N THR A 659 -17.35 5.35 19.38
CA THR A 659 -17.23 6.29 20.50
C THR A 659 -16.12 5.92 21.48
N THR A 660 -15.62 4.68 21.42
CA THR A 660 -14.49 4.16 22.18
C THR A 660 -13.21 4.28 21.36
N TYR A 661 -12.13 4.75 21.97
CA TYR A 661 -10.83 4.90 21.32
C TYR A 661 -9.67 4.47 22.22
N LYS A 662 -8.55 4.14 21.58
CA LYS A 662 -7.23 4.02 22.21
C LYS A 662 -6.35 5.19 21.75
N ASP A 663 -5.88 6.01 22.68
CA ASP A 663 -4.82 6.98 22.46
C ASP A 663 -3.48 6.25 22.37
N LEU A 664 -2.89 6.25 21.18
CA LEU A 664 -1.67 5.51 20.90
C LEU A 664 -0.40 6.22 21.41
N LEU A 665 -0.48 7.53 21.65
CA LEU A 665 0.64 8.29 22.20
C LEU A 665 0.79 8.08 23.71
N ARG A 666 -0.35 7.96 24.41
CA ARG A 666 -0.40 7.84 25.88
C ARG A 666 -0.72 6.43 26.38
N ASP A 667 -0.91 5.49 25.45
CA ASP A 667 -1.36 4.11 25.67
C ASP A 667 -2.60 4.01 26.59
N LYS A 668 -3.58 4.91 26.41
CA LYS A 668 -4.77 5.01 27.26
C LYS A 668 -6.05 4.83 26.46
N SER A 669 -6.99 4.07 27.01
CA SER A 669 -8.34 3.95 26.42
C SER A 669 -9.23 5.09 26.91
N GLY A 670 -10.13 5.54 26.06
CA GLY A 670 -11.08 6.59 26.36
C GLY A 670 -12.41 6.41 25.62
N GLU A 671 -13.41 7.15 26.09
CA GLU A 671 -14.73 7.23 25.46
C GLU A 671 -15.06 8.67 25.10
N THR A 672 -15.85 8.89 24.07
CA THR A 672 -16.31 10.20 23.65
C THR A 672 -17.71 10.10 23.04
N THR A 673 -18.34 11.23 22.72
CA THR A 673 -19.59 11.26 21.96
C THR A 673 -19.27 11.47 20.46
N ALA A 674 -20.20 12.01 19.67
CA ALA A 674 -19.89 12.46 18.32
C ALA A 674 -18.90 13.65 18.29
N GLU A 675 -18.60 14.24 19.46
CA GLU A 675 -17.67 15.34 19.63
C GLU A 675 -16.48 14.86 20.46
N LEU A 676 -15.27 15.18 20.04
CA LEU A 676 -14.02 14.82 20.70
C LEU A 676 -13.34 16.08 21.26
N PRO A 677 -13.52 16.41 22.56
CA PRO A 677 -12.93 17.60 23.15
C PRO A 677 -11.39 17.56 23.15
N LEU A 678 -10.74 18.62 22.66
CA LEU A 678 -9.28 18.65 22.56
C LEU A 678 -8.60 18.66 23.94
N ASN A 679 -9.19 19.33 24.93
CA ASN A 679 -8.74 19.29 26.33
C ASN A 679 -8.65 17.86 26.90
N LYS A 680 -9.35 16.88 26.29
CA LYS A 680 -9.27 15.47 26.70
C LYS A 680 -8.12 14.72 26.03
N VAL A 681 -7.84 15.00 24.76
CA VAL A 681 -6.90 14.21 23.93
C VAL A 681 -5.55 14.88 23.71
N PHE A 682 -5.43 16.19 23.96
CA PHE A 682 -4.18 16.96 23.91
C PHE A 682 -3.53 17.12 25.28
N LYS A 683 -3.69 16.12 26.16
CA LYS A 683 -3.13 16.15 27.51
C LYS A 683 -1.60 16.10 27.49
N ASP A 684 -0.90 16.93 28.25
CA ASP A 684 0.58 17.01 28.34
C ASP A 684 1.30 17.50 27.08
N LEU A 685 0.80 17.17 25.88
CA LEU A 685 1.28 17.64 24.58
C LEU A 685 0.12 17.74 23.58
N PRO A 686 0.15 18.71 22.64
CA PRO A 686 -0.97 19.03 21.76
C PRO A 686 -1.12 18.09 20.55
N PHE A 687 -0.99 16.78 20.74
CA PHE A 687 -1.13 15.79 19.67
C PHE A 687 -2.08 14.65 20.05
N ALA A 688 -2.90 14.21 19.09
CA ALA A 688 -3.76 13.05 19.23
C ALA A 688 -3.60 12.10 18.04
N ILE A 689 -3.30 10.83 18.34
CA ILE A 689 -3.30 9.71 17.39
C ILE A 689 -4.18 8.63 18.01
N LEU A 690 -5.43 8.53 17.55
CA LEU A 690 -6.44 7.70 18.19
C LEU A 690 -6.86 6.55 17.28
N HIS A 691 -6.82 5.33 17.78
CA HIS A 691 -7.43 4.17 17.13
C HIS A 691 -8.84 3.96 17.68
N LEU A 692 -9.84 4.27 16.87
CA LEU A 692 -11.25 4.05 17.17
C LEU A 692 -11.63 2.69 16.61
N LYS A 693 -12.02 1.78 17.50
CA LYS A 693 -12.48 0.45 17.12
C LYS A 693 -13.83 0.21 17.76
N LYS A 694 -14.79 -0.23 16.94
CA LYS A 694 -16.07 -0.71 17.45
C LYS A 694 -15.76 -1.93 18.31
N GLU A 695 -16.09 -1.89 19.59
CA GLU A 695 -15.90 -3.06 20.45
C GLU A 695 -16.51 -4.28 19.78
N LYS A 696 -15.70 -5.34 19.60
CA LYS A 696 -16.21 -6.63 19.15
C LYS A 696 -17.21 -7.09 20.20
N ARG A 697 -18.49 -7.15 19.84
CA ARG A 697 -19.47 -7.88 20.66
C ARG A 697 -18.90 -9.28 20.87
N LYS A 698 -18.72 -9.66 22.15
CA LYS A 698 -18.12 -10.96 22.52
C LYS A 698 -18.95 -12.14 22.01
N ARG A 699 -20.25 -11.94 21.80
CA ARG A 699 -21.21 -12.94 21.34
C ARG A 699 -21.79 -12.53 19.99
N ALA A 700 -22.03 -13.53 19.15
CA ALA A 700 -22.51 -13.36 17.78
C ALA A 700 -23.51 -14.45 17.38
N ALA A 701 -24.16 -14.29 16.23
CA ALA A 701 -25.03 -15.29 15.64
C ALA A 701 -24.80 -15.47 14.14
N GLY A 702 -25.28 -16.61 13.61
CA GLY A 702 -25.12 -16.98 12.20
C GLY A 702 -26.12 -18.02 11.74
N VAL A 703 -26.02 -18.37 10.47
CA VAL A 703 -26.92 -19.32 9.82
C VAL A 703 -26.12 -20.43 9.15
N LEU A 704 -26.51 -21.69 9.38
CA LEU A 704 -26.02 -22.85 8.64
C LEU A 704 -26.85 -23.00 7.37
N MET A 705 -26.19 -22.82 6.23
CA MET A 705 -26.80 -22.86 4.91
C MET A 705 -25.77 -23.28 3.86
N HIS A 706 -25.83 -24.52 3.37
CA HIS A 706 -24.89 -24.95 2.34
C HIS A 706 -25.15 -24.23 1.00
N VAL A 707 -24.09 -23.97 0.24
CA VAL A 707 -24.16 -23.24 -1.05
C VAL A 707 -25.07 -23.95 -2.05
N SER A 708 -25.03 -25.29 -2.12
CA SER A 708 -25.89 -26.06 -3.03
C SER A 708 -27.40 -25.85 -2.80
N SER A 709 -27.76 -25.44 -1.58
CA SER A 709 -29.13 -25.19 -1.17
C SER A 709 -29.65 -23.82 -1.62
N LEU A 710 -28.77 -22.91 -2.08
CA LEU A 710 -29.18 -21.58 -2.54
C LEU A 710 -30.11 -21.67 -3.76
N PRO A 711 -31.01 -20.68 -3.92
CA PRO A 711 -31.77 -20.57 -5.15
C PRO A 711 -30.79 -20.28 -6.31
N SER A 712 -31.06 -20.87 -7.47
CA SER A 712 -30.31 -20.63 -8.70
C SER A 712 -31.11 -21.18 -9.87
N LYS A 713 -30.93 -20.54 -11.02
CA LYS A 713 -31.54 -20.93 -12.29
C LYS A 713 -30.86 -22.14 -12.93
N TYR A 714 -29.73 -22.63 -12.39
CA TYR A 714 -28.94 -23.69 -13.02
C TYR A 714 -28.99 -25.02 -12.27
N GLY A 715 -30.13 -25.31 -11.61
CA GLY A 715 -30.44 -26.62 -11.04
C GLY A 715 -29.82 -26.94 -9.66
N ILE A 716 -28.78 -26.21 -9.24
CA ILE A 716 -28.14 -26.27 -7.91
C ILE A 716 -27.77 -24.84 -7.48
N GLY A 717 -27.70 -24.54 -6.18
CA GLY A 717 -27.11 -23.29 -5.71
C GLY A 717 -25.61 -23.20 -6.04
N ASP A 718 -25.14 -21.99 -6.31
CA ASP A 718 -23.79 -21.70 -6.82
C ASP A 718 -23.27 -20.36 -6.26
N PHE A 719 -22.04 -19.98 -6.60
CA PHE A 719 -21.40 -18.72 -6.18
C PHE A 719 -21.95 -17.46 -6.87
N GLY A 720 -23.11 -17.56 -7.54
CA GLY A 720 -23.73 -16.48 -8.27
C GLY A 720 -24.43 -15.42 -7.40
N PRO A 721 -25.31 -14.61 -8.01
CA PRO A 721 -26.01 -13.51 -7.34
C PRO A 721 -26.74 -13.92 -6.05
N SER A 722 -27.26 -15.15 -5.98
CA SER A 722 -28.00 -15.63 -4.81
C SER A 722 -27.12 -15.83 -3.56
N ALA A 723 -25.82 -16.12 -3.73
CA ALA A 723 -24.87 -16.16 -2.61
C ALA A 723 -24.66 -14.75 -2.02
N ARG A 724 -24.54 -13.74 -2.89
CA ARG A 724 -24.47 -12.32 -2.47
C ARG A 724 -25.76 -11.87 -1.79
N SER A 725 -26.92 -12.18 -2.36
CA SER A 725 -28.22 -11.86 -1.73
C SER A 725 -28.41 -12.55 -0.37
N PHE A 726 -27.83 -13.74 -0.18
CA PHE A 726 -27.86 -14.40 1.13
C PHE A 726 -26.97 -13.68 2.15
N LEU A 727 -25.78 -13.23 1.75
CA LEU A 727 -24.94 -12.38 2.59
C LEU A 727 -25.63 -11.04 2.95
N ASP A 728 -26.31 -10.41 1.99
CA ASP A 728 -27.13 -9.21 2.25
C ASP A 728 -28.22 -9.48 3.30
N PHE A 729 -28.93 -10.60 3.17
CA PHE A 729 -29.93 -11.04 4.14
C PHE A 729 -29.32 -11.22 5.53
N LEU A 730 -28.16 -11.88 5.64
CA LEU A 730 -27.46 -12.07 6.91
C LEU A 730 -27.06 -10.73 7.54
N ALA A 731 -26.46 -9.83 6.76
CA ALA A 731 -26.05 -8.51 7.22
C ALA A 731 -27.26 -7.71 7.73
N ALA A 732 -28.37 -7.70 6.98
CA ALA A 732 -29.59 -7.01 7.33
C ALA A 732 -30.30 -7.63 8.55
N ALA A 733 -30.16 -8.94 8.76
CA ALA A 733 -30.63 -9.67 9.94
C ALA A 733 -29.70 -9.54 11.16
N GLY A 734 -28.58 -8.80 11.04
CA GLY A 734 -27.58 -8.64 12.10
C GLY A 734 -26.71 -9.87 12.36
N GLN A 735 -26.77 -10.87 11.48
CA GLN A 735 -25.95 -12.08 11.59
C GLN A 735 -24.50 -11.76 11.18
N ARG A 736 -23.55 -12.51 11.75
CA ARG A 736 -22.11 -12.33 11.55
C ARG A 736 -21.40 -13.58 11.05
N TYR A 737 -22.09 -14.71 10.98
CA TYR A 737 -21.52 -15.96 10.49
C TYR A 737 -22.41 -16.62 9.44
N TRP A 738 -21.79 -17.06 8.36
CA TRP A 738 -22.37 -18.00 7.41
C TRP A 738 -21.61 -19.31 7.53
N GLN A 739 -22.26 -20.34 8.06
CA GLN A 739 -21.70 -21.69 8.06
C GLN A 739 -22.12 -22.46 6.82
N VAL A 740 -21.15 -23.06 6.14
CA VAL A 740 -21.33 -23.97 5.02
C VAL A 740 -20.81 -25.37 5.37
N LEU A 741 -21.42 -26.38 4.78
CA LEU A 741 -20.92 -27.76 4.76
C LEU A 741 -19.76 -27.90 3.75
N PRO A 742 -19.07 -29.06 3.66
CA PRO A 742 -17.89 -29.19 2.82
C PRO A 742 -18.21 -28.94 1.34
N MET A 743 -17.34 -28.17 0.68
CA MET A 743 -17.50 -27.78 -0.73
C MET A 743 -16.64 -28.60 -1.69
N ASN A 744 -16.22 -29.79 -1.26
CA ASN A 744 -15.34 -30.68 -2.01
C ASN A 744 -16.09 -31.42 -3.14
N PRO A 745 -15.38 -31.93 -4.16
CA PRO A 745 -15.96 -32.62 -5.32
C PRO A 745 -16.92 -33.75 -4.94
N LEU A 746 -17.99 -33.89 -5.72
CA LEU A 746 -19.02 -34.90 -5.50
C LEU A 746 -19.06 -35.87 -6.67
N THR A 747 -19.29 -37.15 -6.38
CA THR A 747 -19.47 -38.19 -7.40
C THR A 747 -20.75 -38.98 -7.17
N LYS A 748 -21.25 -39.61 -8.24
CA LYS A 748 -22.43 -40.47 -8.17
C LYS A 748 -22.15 -41.73 -7.33
N GLU A 749 -20.96 -42.30 -7.47
CA GLU A 749 -20.51 -43.51 -6.80
C GLU A 749 -20.47 -43.34 -5.27
N GLN A 750 -20.31 -42.10 -4.80
CA GLN A 750 -20.29 -41.71 -3.40
C GLN A 750 -21.61 -41.02 -2.97
N SER A 751 -22.70 -41.29 -3.69
CA SER A 751 -24.05 -40.75 -3.44
C SER A 751 -24.11 -39.22 -3.31
N TYR A 752 -23.21 -38.51 -3.99
CA TYR A 752 -23.05 -37.05 -3.91
C TYR A 752 -22.86 -36.51 -2.49
N SER A 753 -22.21 -37.29 -1.62
CA SER A 753 -21.88 -36.88 -0.25
C SER A 753 -20.65 -35.97 -0.19
N PRO A 754 -20.74 -34.76 0.38
CA PRO A 754 -19.59 -33.87 0.56
C PRO A 754 -18.57 -34.39 1.59
N TYR A 755 -18.95 -35.41 2.39
CA TYR A 755 -18.07 -36.11 3.34
C TYR A 755 -17.33 -37.30 2.71
N SER A 756 -17.54 -37.53 1.42
CA SER A 756 -16.94 -38.63 0.67
C SER A 756 -16.43 -38.11 -0.67
N ALA A 757 -15.59 -37.08 -0.64
CA ALA A 757 -15.11 -36.40 -1.84
C ALA A 757 -13.93 -37.11 -2.51
N THR A 758 -13.74 -36.88 -3.82
CA THR A 758 -12.55 -37.36 -4.55
C THR A 758 -11.29 -36.56 -4.27
N SER A 759 -11.41 -35.41 -3.58
CA SER A 759 -10.28 -34.76 -2.94
C SER A 759 -10.74 -33.91 -1.75
N VAL A 760 -9.94 -33.89 -0.68
CA VAL A 760 -10.15 -33.02 0.50
C VAL A 760 -9.62 -31.59 0.31
N LEU A 761 -8.92 -31.33 -0.80
CA LEU A 761 -8.30 -30.02 -1.12
C LEU A 761 -8.98 -29.33 -2.31
N ALA A 762 -9.49 -30.10 -3.28
CA ALA A 762 -10.17 -29.55 -4.44
C ALA A 762 -11.58 -29.01 -4.10
N GLY A 763 -12.08 -28.13 -4.96
CA GLY A 763 -13.42 -27.55 -4.92
C GLY A 763 -14.40 -28.21 -5.90
N ASN A 764 -15.68 -28.20 -5.54
CA ASN A 764 -16.77 -28.76 -6.33
C ASN A 764 -17.17 -27.85 -7.49
N ILE A 765 -16.89 -28.29 -8.72
CA ILE A 765 -17.22 -27.57 -9.96
C ILE A 765 -18.72 -27.28 -10.12
N LEU A 766 -19.60 -28.03 -9.46
CA LEU A 766 -21.05 -27.81 -9.54
C LEU A 766 -21.46 -26.48 -8.88
N LEU A 767 -20.61 -25.91 -8.02
CA LEU A 767 -20.83 -24.62 -7.34
C LEU A 767 -20.37 -23.42 -8.17
N ILE A 768 -19.68 -23.64 -9.30
CA ILE A 768 -19.27 -22.56 -10.22
C ILE A 768 -20.53 -21.94 -10.85
N SER A 769 -20.62 -20.62 -10.83
CA SER A 769 -21.77 -19.87 -11.33
C SER A 769 -21.66 -19.55 -12.82
N PRO A 770 -22.63 -19.99 -13.65
CA PRO A 770 -22.74 -19.60 -15.06
C PRO A 770 -22.91 -18.10 -15.25
N GLU A 771 -23.65 -17.43 -14.36
CA GLU A 771 -23.84 -15.98 -14.42
C GLU A 771 -22.51 -15.22 -14.24
N GLN A 772 -21.61 -15.74 -13.40
CA GLN A 772 -20.27 -15.16 -13.27
C GLN A 772 -19.38 -15.47 -14.48
N LEU A 773 -19.43 -16.68 -15.04
CA LEU A 773 -18.73 -17.01 -16.29
C LEU A 773 -19.15 -16.06 -17.42
N PHE A 774 -20.45 -15.76 -17.53
CA PHE A 774 -20.97 -14.77 -18.48
C PHE A 774 -20.43 -13.36 -18.21
N SER A 775 -20.42 -12.92 -16.94
CA SER A 775 -19.87 -11.60 -16.58
C SER A 775 -18.37 -11.45 -16.89
N GLN A 776 -17.63 -12.57 -16.86
CA GLN A 776 -16.22 -12.66 -17.22
C GLN A 776 -16.01 -12.85 -18.73
N LYS A 777 -17.07 -12.79 -19.54
CA LYS A 777 -17.06 -13.03 -21.00
C LYS A 777 -16.53 -14.42 -21.40
N LEU A 778 -16.63 -15.41 -20.51
CA LEU A 778 -16.20 -16.78 -20.78
C LEU A 778 -17.28 -17.59 -21.52
N ILE A 779 -18.55 -17.24 -21.35
CA ILE A 779 -19.67 -17.81 -22.12
C ILE A 779 -20.54 -16.68 -22.68
N SER A 780 -21.29 -16.97 -23.74
CA SER A 780 -22.21 -16.00 -24.35
C SER A 780 -23.53 -15.90 -23.59
N LYS A 781 -24.35 -14.91 -23.96
CA LYS A 781 -25.69 -14.75 -23.39
C LYS A 781 -26.61 -15.91 -23.80
N ASP A 782 -26.48 -16.40 -25.03
CA ASP A 782 -27.25 -17.54 -25.54
C ASP A 782 -26.88 -18.82 -24.80
N ASP A 783 -25.58 -19.06 -24.56
CA ASP A 783 -25.10 -20.20 -23.75
C ASP A 783 -25.73 -20.17 -22.35
N LEU A 784 -25.82 -18.98 -21.74
CA LEU A 784 -26.40 -18.81 -20.42
C LEU A 784 -27.91 -19.10 -20.40
N ASP A 785 -28.64 -18.62 -21.41
CA ASP A 785 -30.10 -18.71 -21.48
C ASP A 785 -30.57 -20.13 -21.85
N ASP A 786 -29.88 -20.83 -22.75
CA ASP A 786 -30.19 -22.21 -23.17
C ASP A 786 -30.05 -23.22 -22.01
N HIS A 787 -29.22 -22.88 -21.03
CA HIS A 787 -28.95 -23.71 -19.87
C HIS A 787 -29.78 -23.32 -18.63
N GLU A 788 -30.70 -22.35 -18.72
CA GLU A 788 -31.62 -22.07 -17.60
C GLU A 788 -32.54 -23.28 -17.31
N ARG A 789 -32.85 -23.50 -16.03
CA ARG A 789 -33.70 -24.58 -15.50
C ARG A 789 -34.65 -24.05 -14.43
N LYS A 790 -35.84 -24.65 -14.36
CA LYS A 790 -36.81 -24.31 -13.29
C LYS A 790 -36.25 -24.65 -11.92
N THR A 791 -36.29 -23.69 -10.98
CA THR A 791 -35.88 -23.90 -9.60
C THR A 791 -36.79 -24.93 -8.90
N LYS A 792 -36.19 -25.99 -8.36
CA LYS A 792 -36.87 -27.06 -7.61
C LYS A 792 -36.32 -27.13 -6.18
N ARG A 793 -37.06 -27.80 -5.29
CA ARG A 793 -36.71 -28.02 -3.88
C ARG A 793 -35.65 -29.10 -3.65
N LYS A 794 -35.37 -29.90 -4.67
CA LYS A 794 -34.36 -30.94 -4.65
C LYS A 794 -33.40 -30.76 -5.82
N VAL A 795 -32.10 -30.87 -5.58
CA VAL A 795 -31.06 -30.97 -6.60
C VAL A 795 -31.28 -32.27 -7.38
N LYS A 796 -31.11 -32.22 -8.71
CA LYS A 796 -31.01 -33.41 -9.56
C LYS A 796 -29.57 -33.48 -10.07
N TYR A 797 -28.70 -34.09 -9.28
CA TYR A 797 -27.24 -33.99 -9.47
C TYR A 797 -26.78 -34.40 -10.87
N GLU A 798 -27.19 -35.55 -11.39
CA GLU A 798 -26.81 -36.00 -12.75
C GLU A 798 -27.13 -34.95 -13.82
N SER A 799 -28.35 -34.38 -13.79
CA SER A 799 -28.77 -33.36 -14.75
C SER A 799 -28.01 -32.04 -14.58
N VAL A 800 -27.57 -31.72 -13.37
CA VAL A 800 -26.78 -30.51 -13.08
C VAL A 800 -25.34 -30.72 -13.53
N GLU A 801 -24.77 -31.89 -13.28
CA GLU A 801 -23.42 -32.24 -13.67
C GLU A 801 -23.25 -32.19 -15.20
N THR A 802 -24.17 -32.79 -15.97
CA THR A 802 -24.15 -32.69 -17.43
C THR A 802 -24.16 -31.23 -17.89
N LEU A 803 -25.04 -30.41 -17.30
CA LEU A 803 -25.17 -29.00 -17.65
C LEU A 803 -23.91 -28.19 -17.31
N LYS A 804 -23.35 -28.37 -16.11
CA LYS A 804 -22.17 -27.62 -15.65
C LYS A 804 -20.95 -27.99 -16.48
N ARG A 805 -20.76 -29.28 -16.79
CA ARG A 805 -19.66 -29.73 -17.66
C ARG A 805 -19.75 -29.13 -19.06
N GLN A 806 -20.94 -29.10 -19.67
CA GLN A 806 -21.15 -28.45 -20.97
C GLN A 806 -20.76 -26.96 -20.95
N LEU A 807 -21.21 -26.21 -19.94
CA LEU A 807 -20.88 -24.79 -19.82
C LEU A 807 -19.40 -24.54 -19.54
N LEU A 808 -18.77 -25.36 -18.69
CA LEU A 808 -17.34 -25.24 -18.38
C LEU A 808 -16.46 -25.58 -19.59
N GLU A 809 -16.86 -26.55 -20.41
CA GLU A 809 -16.19 -26.87 -21.67
C GLU A 809 -16.25 -25.70 -22.67
N ILE A 810 -17.42 -25.09 -22.85
CA ILE A 810 -17.57 -23.88 -23.68
C ILE A 810 -16.69 -22.76 -23.12
N ALA A 811 -16.74 -22.54 -21.81
CA ALA A 811 -15.99 -21.50 -21.14
C ALA A 811 -14.46 -21.67 -21.28
N PHE A 812 -13.97 -22.90 -21.12
CA PHE A 812 -12.56 -23.23 -21.28
C PHE A 812 -12.09 -23.05 -22.74
N ASN A 813 -12.90 -23.46 -23.71
CA ASN A 813 -12.60 -23.26 -25.13
C ASN A 813 -12.50 -21.77 -25.48
N ASN A 814 -13.41 -20.94 -24.97
CA ASN A 814 -13.36 -19.49 -25.15
C ASN A 814 -12.16 -18.86 -24.44
N PHE A 815 -11.81 -19.33 -23.25
CA PHE A 815 -10.60 -18.94 -22.51
C PHE A 815 -9.31 -19.21 -23.32
N LYS A 816 -9.21 -20.38 -23.97
CA LYS A 816 -8.06 -20.73 -24.82
C LYS A 816 -8.01 -19.91 -26.11
N ALA A 817 -9.17 -19.63 -26.72
CA ALA A 817 -9.24 -18.99 -28.03
C ALA A 817 -9.10 -17.45 -28.01
N SER A 818 -9.51 -16.79 -26.93
CA SER A 818 -9.55 -15.32 -26.87
C SER A 818 -8.22 -14.70 -26.46
N GLY A 819 -7.73 -13.72 -27.24
CA GLY A 819 -6.60 -12.85 -26.86
C GLY A 819 -6.97 -11.75 -25.85
N GLU A 820 -8.25 -11.44 -25.70
CA GLU A 820 -8.72 -10.42 -24.74
C GLU A 820 -8.63 -10.87 -23.28
N LEU A 821 -8.31 -12.16 -23.04
CA LEU A 821 -8.26 -12.78 -21.71
C LEU A 821 -6.83 -13.05 -21.21
N ASP A 822 -5.81 -12.41 -21.80
CA ASP A 822 -4.40 -12.68 -21.45
C ASP A 822 -4.07 -12.38 -19.97
N GLY A 823 -4.71 -11.39 -19.36
CA GLY A 823 -4.59 -11.15 -17.91
C GLY A 823 -5.14 -12.30 -17.06
N LEU A 824 -6.22 -12.95 -17.51
CA LEU A 824 -6.81 -14.11 -16.84
C LEU A 824 -5.91 -15.35 -17.02
N LYS A 825 -5.28 -15.51 -18.20
CA LYS A 825 -4.31 -16.59 -18.45
C LYS A 825 -3.10 -16.51 -17.53
N LYS A 826 -2.54 -15.31 -17.34
CA LYS A 826 -1.43 -15.10 -16.39
C LYS A 826 -1.83 -15.43 -14.95
N SER A 827 -3.05 -15.08 -14.56
CA SER A 827 -3.58 -15.42 -13.23
C SER A 827 -3.76 -16.93 -13.05
N PHE A 828 -4.19 -17.63 -14.11
CA PHE A 828 -4.31 -19.08 -14.14
C PHE A 828 -2.94 -19.78 -14.01
N GLU A 829 -1.91 -19.29 -14.70
CA GLU A 829 -0.53 -19.81 -14.57
C GLU A 829 -0.01 -19.66 -13.14
N GLN A 830 -0.22 -18.49 -12.53
CA GLN A 830 0.16 -18.23 -11.14
C GLN A 830 -0.57 -19.15 -10.16
N PHE A 831 -1.88 -19.38 -10.37
CA PHE A 831 -2.65 -20.33 -9.58
C PHE A 831 -2.08 -21.76 -9.71
N CYS A 832 -1.78 -22.20 -10.93
CA CYS A 832 -1.17 -23.51 -11.16
C CYS A 832 0.17 -23.66 -10.43
N HIS A 833 1.01 -22.64 -10.45
CA HIS A 833 2.29 -22.65 -9.73
C HIS A 833 2.11 -22.69 -8.21
N LYS A 834 1.19 -21.88 -7.67
CA LYS A 834 0.92 -21.83 -6.23
C LYS A 834 0.37 -23.16 -5.69
N GLU A 835 -0.56 -23.77 -6.42
CA GLU A 835 -1.34 -24.92 -5.95
C GLU A 835 -0.78 -26.27 -6.43
N ALA A 836 0.35 -26.28 -7.15
CA ALA A 836 0.92 -27.46 -7.81
C ALA A 836 0.99 -28.72 -6.93
N SER A 837 1.31 -28.54 -5.64
CA SER A 837 1.53 -29.64 -4.68
C SER A 837 0.34 -30.61 -4.51
N TRP A 838 -0.90 -30.16 -4.75
CA TRP A 838 -2.09 -31.01 -4.72
C TRP A 838 -2.84 -30.99 -6.04
N LEU A 839 -2.79 -29.86 -6.75
CA LEU A 839 -3.54 -29.65 -7.98
C LEU A 839 -3.07 -30.59 -9.10
N ASP A 840 -1.77 -30.86 -9.18
CA ASP A 840 -1.20 -31.76 -10.19
C ASP A 840 -1.65 -33.21 -9.96
N ASP A 841 -1.63 -33.66 -8.71
CA ASP A 841 -2.09 -35.00 -8.34
C ASP A 841 -3.60 -35.14 -8.51
N TYR A 842 -4.39 -34.14 -8.13
CA TYR A 842 -5.84 -34.15 -8.33
C TYR A 842 -6.22 -34.20 -9.82
N ALA A 843 -5.61 -33.34 -10.65
CA ALA A 843 -5.88 -33.33 -12.09
C ALA A 843 -5.51 -34.67 -12.74
N LEU A 844 -4.36 -35.24 -12.37
CA LEU A 844 -3.92 -36.53 -12.88
C LEU A 844 -4.82 -37.67 -12.41
N TYR A 845 -5.26 -37.66 -11.16
CA TYR A 845 -6.20 -38.62 -10.60
C TYR A 845 -7.52 -38.64 -11.37
N GLU A 846 -8.14 -37.48 -11.59
CA GLU A 846 -9.43 -37.37 -12.28
C GLU A 846 -9.34 -37.87 -13.74
N VAL A 847 -8.28 -37.52 -14.45
CA VAL A 847 -8.03 -38.03 -15.81
C VAL A 847 -7.83 -39.55 -15.82
N LEU A 848 -7.01 -40.08 -14.91
CA LEU A 848 -6.75 -41.51 -14.84
C LEU A 848 -8.00 -42.29 -14.42
N LYS A 849 -8.85 -41.72 -13.56
CA LYS A 849 -10.14 -42.33 -13.20
C LYS A 849 -11.00 -42.54 -14.44
N VAL A 850 -11.12 -41.53 -15.30
CA VAL A 850 -11.82 -41.64 -16.59
C VAL A 850 -11.15 -42.69 -17.49
N ALA A 851 -9.82 -42.67 -17.61
CA ALA A 851 -9.07 -43.60 -18.45
C ALA A 851 -9.20 -45.08 -17.99
N ASN A 852 -9.44 -45.32 -16.70
CA ASN A 852 -9.68 -46.66 -16.14
C ASN A 852 -11.19 -46.98 -16.03
N GLY A 853 -12.05 -46.27 -16.77
CA GLY A 853 -13.48 -46.55 -16.88
C GLY A 853 -14.32 -46.14 -15.67
N GLY A 854 -13.88 -45.12 -14.92
CA GLY A 854 -14.58 -44.60 -13.74
C GLY A 854 -14.41 -45.44 -12.48
N LYS A 855 -13.64 -46.54 -12.55
CA LYS A 855 -13.41 -47.44 -11.42
C LYS A 855 -12.59 -46.77 -10.30
N PRO A 856 -12.72 -47.21 -9.05
CA PRO A 856 -11.89 -46.72 -7.97
C PRO A 856 -10.41 -47.06 -8.19
N TRP A 857 -9.49 -46.25 -7.66
CA TRP A 857 -8.06 -46.42 -7.96
C TRP A 857 -7.47 -47.75 -7.51
N SER A 858 -8.06 -48.38 -6.48
CA SER A 858 -7.68 -49.72 -6.02
C SER A 858 -7.90 -50.81 -7.09
N GLN A 859 -8.72 -50.54 -8.11
CA GLN A 859 -9.02 -51.44 -9.23
C GLN A 859 -8.37 -51.00 -10.56
N TRP A 860 -7.51 -49.99 -10.57
CA TRP A 860 -6.82 -49.54 -11.78
C TRP A 860 -5.75 -50.53 -12.23
N LEU A 861 -5.28 -50.36 -13.47
CA LEU A 861 -4.10 -51.07 -13.98
C LEU A 861 -2.90 -50.84 -13.05
N LYS A 862 -2.08 -51.89 -12.88
CA LYS A 862 -0.98 -51.92 -11.89
C LYS A 862 -0.11 -50.66 -11.92
N ASP A 863 0.29 -50.19 -13.09
CA ASP A 863 1.17 -49.02 -13.22
C ASP A 863 0.51 -47.68 -12.87
N HIS A 864 -0.80 -47.55 -13.10
CA HIS A 864 -1.58 -46.38 -12.66
C HIS A 864 -1.81 -46.42 -11.14
N LYS A 865 -2.13 -47.61 -10.62
CA LYS A 865 -2.34 -47.85 -9.18
C LYS A 865 -1.08 -47.60 -8.36
N SER A 866 0.07 -48.12 -8.79
CA SER A 866 1.35 -47.99 -8.08
C SER A 866 2.10 -46.70 -8.39
N ARG A 867 1.47 -45.74 -9.08
CA ARG A 867 2.07 -44.44 -9.47
C ARG A 867 3.45 -44.58 -10.14
N ASN A 868 3.57 -45.48 -11.11
CA ASN A 868 4.83 -45.66 -11.83
C ASN A 868 5.21 -44.34 -12.54
N LYS A 869 6.33 -43.72 -12.14
CA LYS A 869 6.74 -42.39 -12.63
C LYS A 869 6.82 -42.29 -14.15
N SER A 870 7.31 -43.33 -14.83
CA SER A 870 7.40 -43.32 -16.30
C SER A 870 6.03 -43.35 -16.96
N VAL A 871 5.10 -44.14 -16.41
CA VAL A 871 3.73 -44.25 -16.93
C VAL A 871 2.94 -42.98 -16.64
N LEU A 872 3.07 -42.41 -15.44
CA LEU A 872 2.45 -41.13 -15.10
C LEU A 872 2.98 -39.98 -15.97
N ASN A 873 4.29 -39.92 -16.25
CA ASN A 873 4.84 -38.91 -17.16
C ASN A 873 4.31 -39.05 -18.58
N THR A 874 4.13 -40.28 -19.07
CA THR A 874 3.51 -40.53 -20.38
C THR A 874 2.05 -40.11 -20.37
N ALA A 875 1.28 -40.46 -19.33
CA ALA A 875 -0.10 -40.05 -19.16
C ALA A 875 -0.24 -38.51 -19.11
N SER A 876 0.64 -37.82 -18.37
CA SER A 876 0.65 -36.36 -18.29
C SER A 876 0.86 -35.67 -19.64
N LYS A 877 1.69 -36.26 -20.51
CA LYS A 877 1.87 -35.78 -21.89
C LYS A 877 0.66 -36.11 -22.77
N GLN A 878 0.14 -37.33 -22.64
CA GLN A 878 -1.00 -37.82 -23.44
C GLN A 878 -2.27 -37.01 -23.16
N TYR A 879 -2.51 -36.62 -21.90
CA TYR A 879 -3.74 -35.97 -21.45
C TYR A 879 -3.53 -34.49 -21.09
N ALA A 880 -2.50 -33.84 -21.63
CA ALA A 880 -2.13 -32.46 -21.27
C ALA A 880 -3.29 -31.46 -21.35
N ALA A 881 -4.13 -31.55 -22.38
CA ALA A 881 -5.30 -30.67 -22.54
C ALA A 881 -6.38 -30.92 -21.46
N SER A 882 -6.65 -32.18 -21.12
CA SER A 882 -7.61 -32.53 -20.06
C SER A 882 -7.11 -32.12 -18.67
N LEU A 883 -5.80 -32.27 -18.42
CA LEU A 883 -5.18 -31.79 -17.19
C LEU A 883 -5.30 -30.28 -17.06
N GLU A 884 -5.00 -29.54 -18.12
CA GLU A 884 -5.15 -28.08 -18.15
C GLU A 884 -6.59 -27.64 -17.87
N ALA A 885 -7.59 -28.32 -18.46
CA ALA A 885 -9.00 -28.05 -18.23
C ALA A 885 -9.41 -28.24 -16.75
N ILE A 886 -9.03 -29.35 -16.12
CA ILE A 886 -9.36 -29.61 -14.71
C ILE A 886 -8.69 -28.59 -13.80
N LYS A 887 -7.43 -28.23 -14.08
CA LYS A 887 -6.74 -27.16 -13.35
C LYS A 887 -7.46 -25.83 -13.48
N TRP A 888 -7.93 -25.52 -14.69
CA TRP A 888 -8.66 -24.29 -14.96
C TRP A 888 -10.02 -24.25 -14.25
N GLU A 889 -10.73 -25.37 -14.16
CA GLU A 889 -11.97 -25.46 -13.38
C GLU A 889 -11.73 -25.14 -11.89
N GLN A 890 -10.63 -25.62 -11.31
CA GLN A 890 -10.26 -25.30 -9.93
C GLN A 890 -9.86 -23.83 -9.75
N PHE A 891 -9.18 -23.25 -10.74
CA PHE A 891 -8.88 -21.81 -10.76
C PHE A 891 -10.16 -20.96 -10.75
N ILE A 892 -11.15 -21.33 -11.57
CA ILE A 892 -12.44 -20.63 -11.60
C ILE A 892 -13.19 -20.81 -10.28
N PHE A 893 -13.23 -22.02 -9.72
CA PHE A 893 -13.82 -22.26 -8.40
C PHE A 893 -13.20 -21.35 -7.33
N ASP A 894 -11.87 -21.32 -7.25
CA ASP A 894 -11.12 -20.52 -6.28
C ASP A 894 -11.40 -19.02 -6.45
N GLY A 895 -11.37 -18.52 -7.68
CA GLY A 895 -11.67 -17.12 -8.00
C GLY A 895 -13.09 -16.71 -7.58
N GLN A 896 -14.10 -17.50 -7.96
CA GLN A 896 -15.49 -17.19 -7.65
C GLN A 896 -15.80 -17.26 -6.15
N TRP A 897 -15.23 -18.23 -5.42
CA TRP A 897 -15.39 -18.29 -3.96
C TRP A 897 -14.67 -17.13 -3.27
N ASN A 898 -13.47 -16.76 -3.72
CA ASN A 898 -12.74 -15.61 -3.19
C ASN A 898 -13.51 -14.31 -3.38
N ASP A 899 -14.27 -14.16 -4.47
CA ASP A 899 -15.15 -13.00 -4.66
C ASP A 899 -16.32 -12.97 -3.65
N ILE A 900 -16.89 -14.13 -3.31
CA ILE A 900 -17.88 -14.24 -2.24
C ILE A 900 -17.25 -13.94 -0.87
N ARG A 901 -16.05 -14.43 -0.60
CA ARG A 901 -15.32 -14.17 0.64
C ARG A 901 -15.03 -12.69 0.84
N LYS A 902 -14.50 -12.02 -0.19
CA LYS A 902 -14.28 -10.56 -0.18
C LYS A 902 -15.59 -9.79 0.07
N TYR A 903 -16.69 -10.24 -0.54
CA TYR A 903 -17.99 -9.61 -0.33
C TYR A 903 -18.53 -9.81 1.09
N ALA A 904 -18.36 -11.01 1.67
CA ALA A 904 -18.69 -11.29 3.06
C ALA A 904 -17.87 -10.41 4.02
N GLU A 905 -16.58 -10.23 3.73
CA GLU A 905 -15.68 -9.38 4.52
C GLU A 905 -16.14 -7.90 4.54
N VAL A 906 -16.54 -7.35 3.38
CA VAL A 906 -17.11 -5.99 3.29
C VAL A 906 -18.35 -5.84 4.18
N LEU A 907 -19.17 -6.90 4.28
CA LEU A 907 -20.37 -6.92 5.10
C LEU A 907 -20.09 -7.32 6.57
N ASN A 908 -18.83 -7.55 6.94
CA ASN A 908 -18.40 -8.03 8.25
C ASN A 908 -19.09 -9.35 8.65
N ILE A 909 -19.21 -10.27 7.69
CA ILE A 909 -19.69 -11.64 7.85
C ILE A 909 -18.50 -12.58 7.70
N LYS A 910 -18.32 -13.47 8.67
CA LYS A 910 -17.32 -14.53 8.65
C LYS A 910 -17.87 -15.82 8.09
N LEU A 911 -17.04 -16.55 7.36
CA LEU A 911 -17.37 -17.85 6.79
C LEU A 911 -16.88 -18.97 7.71
N VAL A 912 -17.77 -19.90 8.03
CA VAL A 912 -17.45 -21.10 8.80
C VAL A 912 -17.52 -22.30 7.87
N GLY A 913 -16.38 -22.94 7.64
CA GLY A 913 -16.28 -24.19 6.87
C GLY A 913 -16.46 -25.41 7.75
N ASP A 914 -16.84 -26.51 7.12
CA ASP A 914 -16.92 -27.82 7.77
C ASP A 914 -15.89 -28.75 7.16
N LEU A 915 -15.06 -29.38 7.99
CA LEU A 915 -13.92 -30.20 7.58
C LEU A 915 -14.17 -31.65 8.02
N PRO A 916 -14.55 -32.56 7.10
CA PRO A 916 -14.75 -33.98 7.38
C PRO A 916 -13.49 -34.61 7.96
N PHE A 917 -13.56 -35.44 9.01
CA PHE A 917 -12.34 -36.01 9.58
C PHE A 917 -11.61 -36.88 8.57
N TYR A 918 -12.24 -37.94 8.05
CA TYR A 918 -11.61 -38.92 7.16
C TYR A 918 -11.57 -38.49 5.68
N ALA A 919 -10.60 -39.01 4.94
CA ALA A 919 -10.54 -38.92 3.48
C ALA A 919 -11.12 -40.18 2.84
N ALA A 920 -11.79 -40.05 1.69
CA ALA A 920 -12.36 -41.20 1.01
C ALA A 920 -11.27 -42.13 0.45
N LEU A 921 -11.49 -43.46 0.52
CA LEU A 921 -10.57 -44.41 -0.12
C LEU A 921 -10.37 -44.04 -1.58
N ASP A 922 -11.46 -43.84 -2.31
CA ASP A 922 -11.44 -43.47 -3.72
C ASP A 922 -11.23 -41.96 -3.95
N SER A 923 -10.05 -41.46 -3.56
CA SER A 923 -9.65 -40.06 -3.67
C SER A 923 -8.23 -39.89 -4.19
N ALA A 924 -7.95 -38.70 -4.74
CA ALA A 924 -6.61 -38.26 -5.10
C ALA A 924 -5.66 -38.24 -3.90
N ASP A 925 -6.18 -37.92 -2.70
CA ASP A 925 -5.37 -37.78 -1.49
C ASP A 925 -4.79 -39.12 -1.03
N VAL A 926 -5.63 -40.17 -0.98
CA VAL A 926 -5.21 -41.52 -0.61
C VAL A 926 -4.36 -42.14 -1.72
N TRP A 927 -4.75 -41.96 -2.98
CA TRP A 927 -3.97 -42.47 -4.11
C TRP A 927 -2.55 -41.88 -4.18
N ALA A 928 -2.41 -40.57 -3.94
CA ALA A 928 -1.12 -39.88 -3.99
C ALA A 928 -0.25 -40.14 -2.74
N ASN A 929 -0.86 -40.44 -1.58
CA ASN A 929 -0.17 -40.59 -0.30
C ASN A 929 -0.57 -41.87 0.45
N PRO A 930 -0.49 -43.07 -0.18
CA PRO A 930 -1.09 -44.27 0.38
C PRO A 930 -0.47 -44.67 1.74
N HIS A 931 0.81 -44.38 1.96
CA HIS A 931 1.53 -44.70 3.20
C HIS A 931 1.04 -43.93 4.43
N LEU A 932 0.29 -42.84 4.24
CA LEU A 932 -0.31 -42.05 5.33
C LEU A 932 -1.65 -42.64 5.82
N PHE A 933 -2.14 -43.69 5.17
CA PHE A 933 -3.41 -44.35 5.49
C PHE A 933 -3.16 -45.83 5.83
N ASN A 934 -4.07 -46.45 6.57
CA ASN A 934 -3.95 -47.85 6.99
C ASN A 934 -4.37 -48.80 5.85
N ILE A 935 -3.55 -48.84 4.81
CA ILE A 935 -3.72 -49.66 3.61
C ILE A 935 -2.44 -50.45 3.32
N ASP A 936 -2.56 -51.65 2.74
CA ASP A 936 -1.43 -52.50 2.40
C ASP A 936 -0.73 -52.07 1.08
N ALA A 937 0.38 -52.73 0.73
CA ALA A 937 1.15 -52.44 -0.49
C ALA A 937 0.35 -52.73 -1.77
N GLU A 938 -0.64 -53.61 -1.68
CA GLU A 938 -1.59 -53.94 -2.72
C GLU A 938 -2.78 -52.96 -2.75
N GLY A 939 -2.87 -51.96 -1.88
CA GLY A 939 -3.93 -50.96 -1.83
C GLY A 939 -5.26 -51.46 -1.27
N ASN A 940 -5.26 -52.56 -0.52
CA ASN A 940 -6.42 -53.02 0.26
C ASN A 940 -6.43 -52.32 1.62
N VAL A 941 -7.63 -52.00 2.13
CA VAL A 941 -7.78 -51.38 3.44
C VAL A 941 -7.55 -52.40 4.54
N LEU A 942 -6.77 -52.05 5.55
CA LEU A 942 -6.53 -52.89 6.73
C LEU A 942 -7.51 -52.57 7.86
N GLY A 943 -7.82 -51.28 8.06
CA GLY A 943 -8.78 -50.80 9.04
C GLY A 943 -9.62 -49.67 8.48
N VAL A 944 -10.94 -49.75 8.67
CA VAL A 944 -11.91 -48.75 8.23
C VAL A 944 -12.47 -47.97 9.41
N ALA A 945 -12.80 -46.71 9.14
CA ALA A 945 -13.42 -45.81 10.09
C ALA A 945 -14.89 -46.16 10.32
N GLY A 946 -15.32 -46.03 11.58
CA GLY A 946 -16.71 -46.10 11.96
C GLY A 946 -16.97 -45.50 13.32
N VAL A 947 -18.18 -45.76 13.84
CA VAL A 947 -18.56 -45.51 15.23
C VAL A 947 -19.20 -46.76 15.82
N PRO A 948 -19.01 -47.02 17.13
CA PRO A 948 -19.62 -48.17 17.78
C PRO A 948 -21.15 -48.08 17.75
N PRO A 949 -21.86 -49.20 18.02
CA PRO A 949 -23.29 -49.19 18.25
C PRO A 949 -23.73 -48.12 19.26
N ASP A 950 -24.71 -47.31 18.86
CA ASP A 950 -25.26 -46.24 19.68
C ASP A 950 -26.81 -46.21 19.60
N TYR A 951 -27.42 -45.20 20.21
CA TYR A 951 -28.89 -45.08 20.20
C TYR A 951 -29.47 -44.75 18.82
N PHE A 952 -28.67 -44.26 17.87
CA PHE A 952 -29.08 -43.99 16.51
C PHE A 952 -29.00 -45.23 15.62
N ASN A 953 -28.01 -46.10 15.84
CA ASN A 953 -27.83 -47.34 15.08
C ASN A 953 -27.24 -48.48 15.94
N ALA A 954 -28.03 -49.54 16.14
CA ALA A 954 -27.66 -50.72 16.90
C ALA A 954 -26.53 -51.56 16.28
N ASP A 955 -26.26 -51.39 14.98
CA ASP A 955 -25.14 -52.03 14.28
C ASP A 955 -23.89 -51.12 14.21
N GLY A 956 -23.96 -49.93 14.82
CA GLY A 956 -23.00 -48.84 14.65
C GLY A 956 -23.02 -48.26 13.23
N GLN A 957 -22.09 -47.38 12.89
CA GLN A 957 -21.98 -46.86 11.52
C GLN A 957 -20.62 -47.20 10.94
N LEU A 958 -20.64 -47.89 9.79
CA LEU A 958 -19.45 -48.23 9.02
C LEU A 958 -19.32 -47.25 7.86
N TRP A 959 -18.28 -46.42 7.86
CA TRP A 959 -18.13 -45.36 6.85
C TRP A 959 -17.29 -45.76 5.65
N GLY A 960 -16.56 -46.88 5.75
CA GLY A 960 -15.77 -47.44 4.64
C GLY A 960 -14.51 -46.64 4.26
N MET A 961 -14.16 -45.61 5.03
CA MET A 961 -12.95 -44.80 4.82
C MET A 961 -11.75 -45.42 5.53
N PRO A 962 -10.54 -45.43 4.95
CA PRO A 962 -9.36 -45.92 5.65
C PRO A 962 -9.04 -45.02 6.85
N VAL A 963 -8.68 -45.61 7.98
CA VAL A 963 -8.13 -44.85 9.11
C VAL A 963 -6.71 -44.34 8.79
N TYR A 964 -6.26 -43.33 9.53
CA TYR A 964 -4.95 -42.74 9.33
C TYR A 964 -3.81 -43.60 9.91
N ASN A 965 -2.68 -43.61 9.23
CA ASN A 965 -1.41 -44.06 9.80
C ASN A 965 -0.76 -42.89 10.56
N TRP A 966 -1.18 -42.68 11.81
CA TRP A 966 -0.71 -41.55 12.63
C TRP A 966 0.79 -41.57 12.89
N ASP A 967 1.41 -42.76 12.97
CA ASP A 967 2.86 -42.88 13.14
C ASP A 967 3.62 -42.37 11.91
N ALA A 968 3.17 -42.73 10.70
CA ALA A 968 3.74 -42.22 9.46
C ALA A 968 3.54 -40.70 9.34
N MET A 969 2.33 -40.21 9.63
CA MET A 969 2.04 -38.78 9.61
C MET A 969 2.91 -38.00 10.61
N LYS A 970 3.10 -38.54 11.82
CA LYS A 970 3.98 -37.95 12.84
C LYS A 970 5.44 -37.95 12.39
N GLY A 971 5.91 -39.04 11.76
CA GLY A 971 7.25 -39.13 11.19
C GLY A 971 7.53 -38.07 10.11
N GLU A 972 6.49 -37.62 9.41
CA GLU A 972 6.54 -36.51 8.45
C GLU A 972 6.17 -35.15 9.06
N GLY A 973 6.05 -35.02 10.38
CA GLY A 973 5.71 -33.75 11.05
C GLY A 973 4.31 -33.24 10.71
N TYR A 974 3.35 -34.14 10.48
CA TYR A 974 1.95 -33.87 10.17
C TYR A 974 1.72 -32.99 8.93
N GLN A 975 2.68 -32.93 8.00
CA GLN A 975 2.66 -32.01 6.85
C GLN A 975 1.41 -32.13 5.97
N TRP A 976 0.84 -33.33 5.80
CA TRP A 976 -0.41 -33.51 5.05
C TRP A 976 -1.59 -32.76 5.71
N TRP A 977 -1.72 -32.87 7.03
CA TRP A 977 -2.75 -32.16 7.80
C TRP A 977 -2.48 -30.64 7.86
N ILE A 978 -1.22 -30.21 7.99
CA ILE A 978 -0.87 -28.79 7.93
C ILE A 978 -1.33 -28.19 6.59
N ARG A 979 -1.04 -28.84 5.45
CA ARG A 979 -1.52 -28.38 4.13
C ARG A 979 -3.04 -28.36 4.04
N ARG A 980 -3.71 -29.37 4.59
CA ARG A 980 -5.18 -29.45 4.61
C ARG A 980 -5.82 -28.31 5.42
N ILE A 981 -5.29 -28.02 6.60
CA ILE A 981 -5.76 -26.91 7.43
C ILE A 981 -5.44 -25.57 6.77
N ALA A 982 -4.24 -25.39 6.22
CA ALA A 982 -3.87 -24.19 5.48
C ALA A 982 -4.85 -23.92 4.34
N LYS A 983 -5.18 -24.95 3.53
CA LYS A 983 -6.15 -24.79 2.43
C LYS A 983 -7.54 -24.38 2.92
N ASN A 984 -7.99 -24.90 4.07
CA ASN A 984 -9.28 -24.51 4.63
C ASN A 984 -9.26 -23.09 5.22
N ILE A 985 -8.14 -22.60 5.75
CA ILE A 985 -7.98 -21.20 6.19
C ILE A 985 -7.99 -20.22 4.99
N GLU A 986 -7.55 -20.68 3.81
CA GLU A 986 -7.75 -19.91 2.57
C GLU A 986 -9.23 -19.80 2.17
N LEU A 987 -10.05 -20.80 2.49
CA LEU A 987 -11.47 -20.83 2.14
C LEU A 987 -12.37 -20.20 3.21
N TYR A 988 -12.00 -20.26 4.49
CA TYR A 988 -12.88 -19.96 5.62
C TYR A 988 -12.18 -19.17 6.73
N ASP A 989 -12.97 -18.46 7.54
CA ASP A 989 -12.48 -17.72 8.72
C ASP A 989 -12.51 -18.54 10.01
N LEU A 990 -13.36 -19.58 10.06
CA LEU A 990 -13.43 -20.61 11.10
C LEU A 990 -13.66 -21.98 10.46
N ILE A 991 -13.14 -23.03 11.07
CA ILE A 991 -13.23 -24.41 10.58
C ILE A 991 -13.83 -25.27 11.68
N ARG A 992 -15.00 -25.88 11.44
CA ARG A 992 -15.50 -26.97 12.26
C ARG A 992 -14.73 -28.23 11.91
N LEU A 993 -13.99 -28.78 12.87
CA LEU A 993 -13.44 -30.11 12.76
C LEU A 993 -14.52 -31.12 13.11
N ASP A 994 -14.99 -31.80 12.07
CA ASP A 994 -15.92 -32.90 12.18
C ASP A 994 -15.29 -34.04 13.01
N HIS A 995 -16.11 -34.71 13.81
CA HIS A 995 -15.73 -35.88 14.59
C HIS A 995 -14.45 -35.68 15.43
N PHE A 996 -14.34 -34.54 16.13
CA PHE A 996 -13.14 -34.13 16.88
C PHE A 996 -12.62 -35.20 17.85
N ARG A 997 -13.51 -36.04 18.42
CA ARG A 997 -13.11 -37.12 19.33
C ARG A 997 -12.05 -38.06 18.74
N ALA A 998 -12.02 -38.26 17.42
CA ALA A 998 -11.03 -39.12 16.76
C ALA A 998 -9.59 -38.60 16.86
N PHE A 999 -9.38 -37.33 17.22
CA PHE A 999 -8.05 -36.84 17.56
C PHE A 999 -7.55 -37.33 18.93
N ALA A 1000 -8.45 -37.69 19.86
CA ALA A 1000 -8.11 -38.33 21.13
C ALA A 1000 -8.12 -39.86 20.99
N SER A 1001 -9.23 -40.42 20.51
CA SER A 1001 -9.35 -41.85 20.19
C SER A 1001 -10.39 -42.11 19.10
N TYR A 1002 -10.13 -43.05 18.19
CA TYR A 1002 -11.00 -43.40 17.08
C TYR A 1002 -11.38 -44.89 17.08
N TRP A 1003 -12.52 -45.21 16.48
CA TRP A 1003 -13.02 -46.57 16.37
C TRP A 1003 -12.58 -47.17 15.04
N GLU A 1004 -11.67 -48.14 15.11
CA GLU A 1004 -11.14 -48.86 13.95
C GLU A 1004 -11.87 -50.19 13.80
N VAL A 1005 -12.51 -50.40 12.65
CA VAL A 1005 -13.23 -51.63 12.31
C VAL A 1005 -12.39 -52.44 11.32
N PRO A 1006 -12.26 -53.77 11.47
CA PRO A 1006 -11.62 -54.62 10.46
C PRO A 1006 -12.29 -54.47 9.09
N ALA A 1007 -11.49 -54.40 8.02
CA ALA A 1007 -11.97 -54.07 6.68
C ALA A 1007 -12.97 -55.09 6.06
N ASP A 1008 -13.03 -56.31 6.57
CA ASP A 1008 -13.93 -57.39 6.15
C ASP A 1008 -15.25 -57.43 6.95
N SER A 1009 -15.46 -56.51 7.91
CA SER A 1009 -16.67 -56.47 8.72
C SER A 1009 -17.86 -55.85 7.97
N GLU A 1010 -19.03 -56.47 8.08
CA GLU A 1010 -20.30 -55.94 7.52
C GLU A 1010 -20.94 -54.85 8.39
N THR A 1011 -20.58 -54.78 9.68
CA THR A 1011 -21.08 -53.82 10.67
C THR A 1011 -19.94 -53.23 11.50
N ALA A 1012 -20.19 -52.15 12.23
CA ALA A 1012 -19.15 -51.50 13.05
C ALA A 1012 -18.99 -52.13 14.44
N VAL A 1013 -19.79 -53.16 14.78
CA VAL A 1013 -19.80 -53.82 16.11
C VAL A 1013 -18.44 -54.37 16.51
N ASN A 1014 -17.68 -54.92 15.56
CA ASN A 1014 -16.41 -55.60 15.82
C ASN A 1014 -15.18 -54.66 15.84
N GLY A 1015 -15.40 -53.35 15.92
CA GLY A 1015 -14.29 -52.40 16.00
C GLY A 1015 -13.59 -52.36 17.35
N THR A 1016 -12.50 -51.59 17.42
CA THR A 1016 -11.75 -51.36 18.65
C THR A 1016 -11.32 -49.90 18.77
N TRP A 1017 -11.26 -49.38 20.00
CA TRP A 1017 -10.74 -48.05 20.27
C TRP A 1017 -9.22 -48.02 20.07
N LYS A 1018 -8.75 -47.08 19.23
CA LYS A 1018 -7.34 -46.76 18.99
C LYS A 1018 -7.05 -45.34 19.44
N ALA A 1019 -5.83 -45.08 19.90
CA ALA A 1019 -5.40 -43.73 20.26
C ALA A 1019 -5.23 -42.87 18.99
N GLY A 1020 -5.75 -41.65 19.03
CA GLY A 1020 -5.49 -40.62 18.03
C GLY A 1020 -4.14 -39.91 18.27
N PRO A 1021 -3.83 -38.86 17.50
CA PRO A 1021 -2.55 -38.15 17.59
C PRO A 1021 -2.45 -37.22 18.82
N GLY A 1022 -3.56 -36.92 19.49
CA GLY A 1022 -3.60 -36.19 20.76
C GLY A 1022 -3.03 -34.76 20.71
N ALA A 1023 -2.50 -34.31 21.85
CA ALA A 1023 -2.04 -32.93 22.04
C ALA A 1023 -0.85 -32.53 21.16
N GLU A 1024 0.03 -33.47 20.81
CA GLU A 1024 1.22 -33.19 19.99
C GLU A 1024 0.84 -32.66 18.60
N PHE A 1025 -0.23 -33.19 18.01
CA PHE A 1025 -0.75 -32.72 16.74
C PHE A 1025 -1.25 -31.27 16.83
N PHE A 1026 -2.08 -30.96 17.82
CA PHE A 1026 -2.60 -29.60 17.99
C PHE A 1026 -1.51 -28.61 18.38
N GLN A 1027 -0.50 -29.03 19.15
CA GLN A 1027 0.67 -28.21 19.42
C GLN A 1027 1.42 -27.89 18.12
N THR A 1028 1.61 -28.89 17.24
CA THR A 1028 2.23 -28.67 15.93
C THR A 1028 1.43 -27.67 15.08
N LEU A 1029 0.09 -27.76 15.09
CA LEU A 1029 -0.75 -26.78 14.42
C LEU A 1029 -0.64 -25.38 15.05
N THR A 1030 -0.61 -25.28 16.37
CA THR A 1030 -0.46 -24.01 17.10
C THR A 1030 0.90 -23.36 16.82
N ASP A 1031 1.97 -24.15 16.77
CA ASP A 1031 3.31 -23.65 16.45
C ASP A 1031 3.39 -23.13 15.01
N HIS A 1032 2.63 -23.74 14.10
CA HIS A 1032 2.60 -23.35 12.68
C HIS A 1032 1.67 -22.16 12.40
N PHE A 1033 0.47 -22.12 12.99
CA PHE A 1033 -0.59 -21.15 12.66
C PHE A 1033 -0.85 -20.10 13.75
N GLY A 1034 -0.32 -20.29 14.97
CA GLY A 1034 -0.65 -19.46 16.13
C GLY A 1034 -2.03 -19.80 16.72
N GLU A 1035 -2.94 -18.82 16.75
CA GLU A 1035 -4.31 -19.04 17.21
C GLU A 1035 -5.07 -19.92 16.20
N LEU A 1036 -5.61 -21.05 16.66
CA LEU A 1036 -6.31 -22.00 15.81
C LEU A 1036 -7.76 -21.55 15.56
N PRO A 1037 -8.18 -21.29 14.31
CA PRO A 1037 -9.54 -20.89 13.98
C PRO A 1037 -10.49 -22.11 13.94
N ILE A 1038 -10.45 -22.96 14.96
CA ILE A 1038 -11.06 -24.29 14.96
C ILE A 1038 -12.26 -24.34 15.92
N ILE A 1039 -13.33 -25.01 15.49
CA ILE A 1039 -14.47 -25.41 16.32
C ILE A 1039 -14.40 -26.92 16.47
N ALA A 1040 -14.39 -27.41 17.70
CA ALA A 1040 -14.38 -28.85 17.98
C ALA A 1040 -15.82 -29.39 17.96
N GLU A 1041 -16.11 -30.31 17.05
CA GLU A 1041 -17.33 -31.11 17.17
C GLU A 1041 -17.15 -32.20 18.24
N ASP A 1042 -17.56 -31.89 19.47
CA ASP A 1042 -17.58 -32.78 20.62
C ASP A 1042 -18.96 -33.40 20.85
N LEU A 1043 -19.51 -34.04 19.81
CA LEU A 1043 -20.81 -34.74 19.84
C LEU A 1043 -20.65 -36.27 19.80
N GLY A 1044 -21.60 -37.00 20.39
CA GLY A 1044 -21.61 -38.47 20.50
C GLY A 1044 -21.22 -38.96 21.90
N GLU A 1045 -20.67 -40.18 22.00
CA GLU A 1045 -20.10 -40.69 23.26
C GLU A 1045 -18.71 -40.05 23.49
N ILE A 1046 -18.68 -39.06 24.38
CA ILE A 1046 -17.49 -38.24 24.66
C ILE A 1046 -16.90 -38.58 26.02
N THR A 1047 -15.63 -38.95 26.03
CA THR A 1047 -14.84 -39.28 27.22
C THR A 1047 -14.07 -38.05 27.75
N PRO A 1048 -13.64 -38.04 29.03
CA PRO A 1048 -12.97 -36.88 29.64
C PRO A 1048 -11.70 -36.40 28.94
N ASP A 1049 -10.97 -37.29 28.26
CA ASP A 1049 -9.78 -36.98 27.47
C ASP A 1049 -10.07 -36.10 26.25
N VAL A 1050 -11.25 -36.25 25.62
CA VAL A 1050 -11.68 -35.38 24.52
C VAL A 1050 -11.90 -33.95 25.01
N PHE A 1051 -12.56 -33.78 26.15
CA PHE A 1051 -12.73 -32.46 26.76
C PHE A 1051 -11.41 -31.85 27.20
N ALA A 1052 -10.52 -32.64 27.80
CA ALA A 1052 -9.18 -32.19 28.16
C ALA A 1052 -8.39 -31.70 26.94
N LEU A 1053 -8.43 -32.44 25.82
CA LEU A 1053 -7.77 -32.05 24.58
C LEU A 1053 -8.35 -30.76 24.00
N ARG A 1054 -9.69 -30.64 23.93
CA ARG A 1054 -10.38 -29.42 23.48
C ARG A 1054 -9.97 -28.20 24.33
N ASP A 1055 -10.02 -28.35 25.65
CA ASP A 1055 -9.83 -27.26 26.60
C ASP A 1055 -8.37 -26.83 26.69
N GLN A 1056 -7.42 -27.76 26.55
CA GLN A 1056 -5.98 -27.48 26.50
C GLN A 1056 -5.65 -26.46 25.39
N PHE A 1057 -6.27 -26.61 24.22
CA PHE A 1057 -6.07 -25.71 23.06
C PHE A 1057 -7.16 -24.63 22.95
N LYS A 1058 -8.01 -24.49 23.99
CA LYS A 1058 -9.08 -23.48 24.08
C LYS A 1058 -10.06 -23.51 22.90
N LEU A 1059 -10.29 -24.68 22.32
CA LEU A 1059 -11.17 -24.83 21.16
C LEU A 1059 -12.64 -24.76 21.61
N PRO A 1060 -13.50 -23.94 20.96
CA PRO A 1060 -14.92 -23.92 21.28
C PRO A 1060 -15.60 -25.25 20.91
N GLY A 1061 -16.34 -25.83 21.86
CA GLY A 1061 -17.18 -27.02 21.64
C GLY A 1061 -18.58 -26.69 21.12
N MET A 1062 -19.36 -27.70 20.73
CA MET A 1062 -20.71 -27.58 20.17
C MET A 1062 -21.80 -27.96 21.18
N LYS A 1063 -22.86 -27.16 21.25
CA LYS A 1063 -24.05 -27.43 22.09
C LYS A 1063 -25.31 -27.48 21.23
N VAL A 1064 -26.04 -28.59 21.23
CA VAL A 1064 -27.20 -28.80 20.35
C VAL A 1064 -28.50 -28.81 21.16
N MET A 1065 -29.40 -27.85 20.90
CA MET A 1065 -30.62 -27.67 21.70
C MET A 1065 -31.58 -28.87 21.62
N GLN A 1066 -31.59 -29.62 20.52
CA GLN A 1066 -32.39 -30.86 20.42
C GLN A 1066 -31.96 -31.93 21.45
N PHE A 1067 -30.73 -31.90 21.95
CA PHE A 1067 -30.22 -32.85 22.95
C PHE A 1067 -30.40 -32.37 24.39
N ALA A 1068 -30.90 -31.14 24.60
CA ALA A 1068 -30.89 -30.48 25.91
C ALA A 1068 -32.01 -30.89 26.87
N PHE A 1069 -33.02 -31.63 26.40
CA PHE A 1069 -34.27 -31.85 27.14
C PHE A 1069 -34.61 -33.34 27.38
N GLY A 1070 -33.60 -34.21 27.34
CA GLY A 1070 -33.71 -35.63 27.68
C GLY A 1070 -33.94 -35.89 29.17
N ASP A 1071 -33.94 -37.17 29.57
CA ASP A 1071 -34.07 -37.57 30.99
C ASP A 1071 -32.90 -37.05 31.85
N ASP A 1072 -31.75 -36.79 31.22
CA ASP A 1072 -30.51 -36.25 31.77
C ASP A 1072 -30.45 -34.71 31.78
N MET A 1073 -31.55 -33.99 31.49
CA MET A 1073 -31.58 -32.52 31.34
C MET A 1073 -30.87 -31.74 32.47
N ALA A 1074 -30.91 -32.24 33.71
CA ALA A 1074 -30.26 -31.57 34.83
C ALA A 1074 -28.72 -31.54 34.71
N ASP A 1075 -28.14 -32.59 34.12
CA ASP A 1075 -26.68 -32.77 33.99
C ASP A 1075 -26.20 -32.61 32.53
N SER A 1076 -27.13 -32.53 31.57
CA SER A 1076 -26.82 -32.44 30.14
C SER A 1076 -26.02 -31.18 29.83
N ILE A 1077 -24.87 -31.36 29.19
CA ILE A 1077 -24.00 -30.27 28.75
C ILE A 1077 -24.65 -29.36 27.70
N HIS A 1078 -25.71 -29.84 27.05
CA HIS A 1078 -26.44 -29.12 26.01
C HIS A 1078 -27.50 -28.18 26.57
N SER A 1079 -27.89 -28.35 27.85
CA SER A 1079 -28.90 -27.51 28.49
C SER A 1079 -28.35 -26.11 28.78
N PRO A 1080 -29.08 -25.02 28.46
CA PRO A 1080 -28.55 -23.66 28.57
C PRO A 1080 -28.02 -23.27 29.96
N HIS A 1081 -28.58 -23.80 31.04
CA HIS A 1081 -28.15 -23.51 32.41
C HIS A 1081 -26.82 -24.21 32.79
N ASN A 1082 -26.41 -25.25 32.05
CA ASN A 1082 -25.14 -25.96 32.23
C ASN A 1082 -24.02 -25.42 31.34
N MET A 1083 -24.29 -24.40 30.52
CA MET A 1083 -23.27 -23.72 29.71
C MET A 1083 -22.48 -22.71 30.56
N THR A 1084 -21.50 -23.22 31.31
CA THR A 1084 -20.72 -22.45 32.29
C THR A 1084 -19.68 -21.49 31.69
N THR A 1085 -19.32 -21.66 30.41
CA THR A 1085 -18.36 -20.81 29.69
C THR A 1085 -18.94 -20.33 28.36
N ASP A 1086 -18.49 -19.17 27.88
CA ASP A 1086 -18.85 -18.69 26.54
C ASP A 1086 -18.08 -19.41 25.42
N ASN A 1087 -17.02 -20.18 25.72
CA ASN A 1087 -16.22 -20.91 24.74
C ASN A 1087 -16.93 -22.15 24.14
N CYS A 1088 -18.10 -21.93 23.56
CA CYS A 1088 -18.88 -22.92 22.85
C CYS A 1088 -19.76 -22.25 21.78
N ILE A 1089 -20.33 -23.08 20.90
CA ILE A 1089 -21.26 -22.66 19.85
C ILE A 1089 -22.57 -23.41 20.04
N ALA A 1090 -23.65 -22.64 20.17
CA ALA A 1090 -24.99 -23.18 20.31
C ALA A 1090 -25.65 -23.38 18.94
N TYR A 1091 -26.26 -24.55 18.73
CA TYR A 1091 -27.01 -24.92 17.54
C TYR A 1091 -28.43 -25.31 17.93
N THR A 1092 -29.43 -24.98 17.10
CA THR A 1092 -30.76 -25.60 17.27
C THR A 1092 -30.72 -27.08 16.88
N GLY A 1093 -30.06 -27.39 15.77
CA GLY A 1093 -29.73 -28.73 15.27
C GLY A 1093 -28.54 -28.65 14.30
N THR A 1094 -28.00 -29.80 13.92
CA THR A 1094 -26.91 -29.93 12.93
C THR A 1094 -27.45 -30.36 11.56
N HIS A 1095 -26.55 -30.64 10.59
CA HIS A 1095 -26.93 -31.18 9.29
C HIS A 1095 -27.36 -32.65 9.35
N ASP A 1096 -26.88 -33.38 10.35
CA ASP A 1096 -27.21 -34.80 10.60
C ASP A 1096 -28.49 -34.98 11.40
N ASN A 1097 -28.91 -33.96 12.14
CA ASN A 1097 -30.16 -34.00 12.88
C ASN A 1097 -31.38 -33.84 11.94
N ASN A 1098 -32.54 -34.24 12.45
CA ASN A 1098 -33.79 -33.80 11.86
C ASN A 1098 -33.92 -32.27 12.00
N THR A 1099 -34.76 -31.66 11.17
CA THR A 1099 -35.12 -30.25 11.40
C THR A 1099 -35.76 -30.13 12.78
N THR A 1100 -35.62 -28.99 13.46
CA THR A 1100 -36.14 -28.85 14.82
C THR A 1100 -37.64 -29.14 14.91
N ARG A 1101 -38.40 -28.78 13.86
CA ARG A 1101 -39.80 -29.15 13.77
C ARG A 1101 -40.00 -30.66 13.57
N GLY A 1102 -39.23 -31.28 12.68
CA GLY A 1102 -39.29 -32.72 12.43
C GLY A 1102 -38.93 -33.53 13.66
N TRP A 1103 -37.85 -33.17 14.36
CA TRP A 1103 -37.48 -33.72 15.65
C TRP A 1103 -38.63 -33.62 16.66
N TYR A 1104 -39.24 -32.44 16.82
CA TYR A 1104 -40.35 -32.26 17.76
C TYR A 1104 -41.59 -33.08 17.36
N GLU A 1105 -41.94 -33.15 16.08
CA GLU A 1105 -43.12 -33.90 15.60
C GLU A 1105 -42.89 -35.42 15.68
N ASP A 1106 -41.72 -35.91 15.25
CA ASP A 1106 -41.49 -37.32 14.90
C ASP A 1106 -40.55 -38.07 15.87
N GLU A 1107 -39.63 -37.39 16.58
CA GLU A 1107 -38.56 -38.03 17.36
C GLU A 1107 -38.64 -37.76 18.88
N ALA A 1108 -39.10 -36.58 19.30
CA ALA A 1108 -39.21 -36.22 20.72
C ALA A 1108 -40.40 -36.93 21.40
N ASP A 1109 -40.11 -37.70 22.44
CA ASP A 1109 -41.13 -38.38 23.25
C ASP A 1109 -41.97 -37.41 24.11
N SER A 1110 -43.06 -37.92 24.69
CA SER A 1110 -43.98 -37.12 25.51
C SER A 1110 -43.30 -36.49 26.74
N SER A 1111 -42.37 -37.19 27.36
CA SER A 1111 -41.60 -36.72 28.53
C SER A 1111 -40.69 -35.54 28.19
N THR A 1112 -39.96 -35.63 27.07
CA THR A 1112 -39.09 -34.58 26.55
C THR A 1112 -39.87 -33.32 26.22
N LYS A 1113 -41.06 -33.48 25.62
CA LYS A 1113 -41.99 -32.36 25.35
C LYS A 1113 -42.45 -31.68 26.64
N ILE A 1114 -42.84 -32.46 27.66
CA ILE A 1114 -43.25 -31.93 28.96
C ILE A 1114 -42.09 -31.18 29.63
N ARG A 1115 -40.86 -31.73 29.61
CA ARG A 1115 -39.67 -31.06 30.15
C ARG A 1115 -39.39 -29.73 29.47
N LEU A 1116 -39.50 -29.66 28.13
CA LEU A 1116 -39.32 -28.42 27.39
C LEU A 1116 -40.38 -27.36 27.77
N GLU A 1117 -41.64 -27.77 27.94
CA GLU A 1117 -42.72 -26.88 28.40
C GLU A 1117 -42.46 -26.36 29.83
N GLN A 1118 -42.03 -27.25 30.74
CA GLN A 1118 -41.68 -26.88 32.11
C GLN A 1118 -40.48 -25.94 32.17
N TYR A 1119 -39.42 -26.23 31.40
CA TYR A 1119 -38.19 -25.42 31.35
C TYR A 1119 -38.46 -24.00 30.84
N THR A 1120 -39.34 -23.87 29.85
CA THR A 1120 -39.66 -22.58 29.23
C THR A 1120 -40.87 -21.89 29.85
N ASN A 1121 -41.57 -22.58 30.76
CA ASN A 1121 -42.83 -22.16 31.37
C ASN A 1121 -43.88 -21.68 30.34
N GLN A 1122 -43.97 -22.39 29.21
CA GLN A 1122 -44.95 -22.11 28.14
C GLN A 1122 -45.38 -23.41 27.46
N LYS A 1123 -46.61 -23.42 26.93
CA LYS A 1123 -47.11 -24.54 26.14
C LYS A 1123 -46.41 -24.57 24.76
N ILE A 1124 -45.85 -25.72 24.40
CA ILE A 1124 -45.11 -25.90 23.15
C ILE A 1124 -45.92 -26.77 22.19
N ASN A 1125 -45.89 -26.41 20.92
CA ASN A 1125 -46.47 -27.16 19.83
C ASN A 1125 -45.64 -26.97 18.55
N LYS A 1126 -46.00 -27.68 17.47
CA LYS A 1126 -45.28 -27.62 16.18
C LYS A 1126 -45.12 -26.23 15.57
N HIS A 1127 -45.90 -25.23 15.98
CA HIS A 1127 -45.82 -23.87 15.45
C HIS A 1127 -44.81 -22.99 16.18
N ASN A 1128 -44.56 -23.22 17.47
CA ASN A 1128 -43.66 -22.40 18.30
C ASN A 1128 -42.41 -23.14 18.82
N ALA A 1129 -42.31 -24.47 18.65
CA ALA A 1129 -41.15 -25.25 19.10
C ALA A 1129 -39.83 -24.74 18.51
N VAL A 1130 -39.81 -24.46 17.20
CA VAL A 1130 -38.61 -23.97 16.51
C VAL A 1130 -38.17 -22.59 17.00
N GLU A 1131 -39.10 -21.64 17.08
CA GLU A 1131 -38.79 -20.30 17.60
C GLU A 1131 -38.31 -20.37 19.05
N THR A 1132 -38.89 -21.25 19.86
CA THR A 1132 -38.47 -21.48 21.24
C THR A 1132 -37.01 -21.92 21.33
N LEU A 1133 -36.59 -22.92 20.54
CA LEU A 1133 -35.19 -23.36 20.55
C LEU A 1133 -34.23 -22.31 19.98
N ILE A 1134 -34.65 -21.55 18.94
CA ILE A 1134 -33.84 -20.42 18.44
C ILE A 1134 -33.61 -19.40 19.55
N ARG A 1135 -34.65 -19.03 20.30
CA ARG A 1135 -34.53 -18.06 21.40
C ARG A 1135 -33.64 -18.58 22.52
N LEU A 1136 -33.73 -19.87 22.87
CA LEU A 1136 -32.82 -20.48 23.86
C LEU A 1136 -31.36 -20.48 23.38
N ALA A 1137 -31.11 -20.80 22.11
CA ALA A 1137 -29.77 -20.70 21.51
C ALA A 1137 -29.23 -19.26 21.55
N TYR A 1138 -30.03 -18.27 21.15
CA TYR A 1138 -29.60 -16.87 21.17
C TYR A 1138 -29.42 -16.34 22.60
N ALA A 1139 -30.26 -16.76 23.56
CA ALA A 1139 -30.17 -16.35 24.96
C ALA A 1139 -28.99 -16.99 25.72
N SER A 1140 -28.50 -18.15 25.28
CA SER A 1140 -27.41 -18.92 25.95
C SER A 1140 -26.10 -18.15 26.09
N THR A 1141 -25.22 -18.56 27.00
CA THR A 1141 -23.90 -17.94 27.20
C THR A 1141 -22.91 -18.14 26.04
N ALA A 1142 -23.21 -19.07 25.11
CA ALA A 1142 -22.33 -19.42 23.98
C ALA A 1142 -21.83 -18.20 23.19
N LYS A 1143 -20.58 -18.24 22.72
CA LYS A 1143 -19.92 -17.20 21.90
C LYS A 1143 -20.60 -17.03 20.55
N ILE A 1144 -21.05 -18.11 19.93
CA ILE A 1144 -21.77 -18.07 18.66
C ILE A 1144 -23.07 -18.89 18.79
N ALA A 1145 -24.17 -18.40 18.20
CA ALA A 1145 -25.39 -19.17 18.00
C ALA A 1145 -25.62 -19.38 16.49
N ILE A 1146 -25.68 -20.62 16.02
CA ILE A 1146 -25.92 -20.96 14.62
C ILE A 1146 -27.28 -21.65 14.47
N VAL A 1147 -28.07 -21.23 13.48
CA VAL A 1147 -29.37 -21.82 13.18
C VAL A 1147 -29.38 -22.37 11.75
N PRO A 1148 -29.74 -23.64 11.51
CA PRO A 1148 -29.97 -24.15 10.17
C PRO A 1148 -31.09 -23.39 9.46
N VAL A 1149 -30.93 -23.07 8.18
CA VAL A 1149 -31.94 -22.30 7.43
C VAL A 1149 -33.32 -22.97 7.43
N GLN A 1150 -33.38 -24.29 7.52
CA GLN A 1150 -34.63 -25.07 7.57
C GLN A 1150 -35.47 -24.71 8.78
N ASP A 1151 -34.82 -24.40 9.90
CA ASP A 1151 -35.45 -23.99 11.15
C ASP A 1151 -35.98 -22.55 11.04
N LEU A 1152 -35.24 -21.65 10.38
CA LEU A 1152 -35.74 -20.30 10.08
C LEU A 1152 -37.05 -20.32 9.26
N LEU A 1153 -37.22 -21.35 8.43
CA LEU A 1153 -38.41 -21.58 7.61
C LEU A 1153 -39.48 -22.46 8.29
N ASN A 1154 -39.24 -22.93 9.51
CA ASN A 1154 -40.08 -23.85 10.26
C ASN A 1154 -40.55 -25.07 9.43
N LYS A 1155 -39.61 -25.72 8.72
CA LYS A 1155 -39.88 -26.91 7.89
C LYS A 1155 -39.72 -28.20 8.70
N GLY A 1156 -40.58 -29.19 8.48
CA GLY A 1156 -40.47 -30.53 9.09
C GLY A 1156 -39.53 -31.48 8.32
N SER A 1157 -39.58 -32.77 8.65
CA SER A 1157 -38.61 -33.82 8.27
C SER A 1157 -38.31 -33.95 6.77
N LYS A 1158 -39.24 -33.57 5.88
CA LYS A 1158 -39.01 -33.56 4.43
C LYS A 1158 -37.95 -32.55 3.95
N ALA A 1159 -37.52 -31.64 4.81
CA ALA A 1159 -36.51 -30.63 4.53
C ALA A 1159 -35.11 -30.97 5.07
N ARG A 1160 -34.94 -32.15 5.68
CA ARG A 1160 -33.67 -32.61 6.24
C ARG A 1160 -32.55 -32.59 5.20
N MET A 1161 -31.34 -32.21 5.64
CA MET A 1161 -30.16 -32.16 4.78
C MET A 1161 -29.51 -33.54 4.63
N ASN A 1162 -29.31 -34.25 5.74
CA ASN A 1162 -28.75 -35.60 5.76
C ASN A 1162 -29.52 -36.53 6.68
N THR A 1163 -29.69 -37.78 6.28
CA THR A 1163 -30.15 -38.89 7.12
C THR A 1163 -28.97 -39.83 7.31
N PRO A 1164 -28.38 -39.88 8.53
CA PRO A 1164 -27.25 -40.75 8.82
C PRO A 1164 -27.52 -42.21 8.45
N ALA A 1165 -26.46 -42.94 8.06
CA ALA A 1165 -26.52 -44.33 7.59
C ALA A 1165 -27.41 -44.60 6.36
N SER A 1166 -27.89 -43.57 5.64
CA SER A 1166 -28.59 -43.69 4.35
C SER A 1166 -27.70 -43.26 3.19
N VAL A 1167 -27.84 -43.95 2.05
CA VAL A 1167 -27.20 -43.58 0.78
C VAL A 1167 -28.16 -42.90 -0.20
N GLU A 1168 -29.45 -42.77 0.17
CA GLU A 1168 -30.48 -42.20 -0.69
C GLU A 1168 -31.06 -40.91 -0.11
N GLY A 1169 -31.30 -39.92 -0.99
CA GLY A 1169 -32.10 -38.72 -0.69
C GLY A 1169 -31.39 -37.61 0.09
N ASN A 1170 -30.10 -37.76 0.40
CA ASN A 1170 -29.29 -36.80 1.14
C ASN A 1170 -28.78 -35.64 0.27
N TRP A 1171 -28.37 -34.55 0.94
CA TRP A 1171 -27.69 -33.36 0.40
C TRP A 1171 -28.44 -32.56 -0.68
N ALA A 1172 -29.66 -32.98 -1.01
CA ALA A 1172 -30.39 -32.46 -2.17
C ALA A 1172 -31.29 -31.25 -1.85
N TRP A 1173 -31.53 -30.88 -0.59
CA TRP A 1173 -32.54 -29.87 -0.25
C TRP A 1173 -32.16 -28.45 -0.72
N ARG A 1174 -33.14 -27.65 -1.17
CA ARG A 1174 -32.92 -26.27 -1.66
C ARG A 1174 -33.99 -25.26 -1.22
N LEU A 1175 -33.57 -24.01 -1.16
CA LEU A 1175 -34.41 -22.82 -1.08
C LEU A 1175 -35.08 -22.48 -2.42
N LYS A 1176 -36.22 -21.79 -2.31
CA LYS A 1176 -36.83 -21.00 -3.38
C LYS A 1176 -36.52 -19.52 -3.13
N ALA A 1177 -36.45 -18.73 -4.19
CA ALA A 1177 -36.04 -17.32 -4.14
C ALA A 1177 -36.81 -16.45 -3.13
N LYS A 1178 -38.07 -16.77 -2.80
CA LYS A 1178 -38.92 -15.99 -1.88
C LYS A 1178 -39.06 -16.58 -0.47
N ASP A 1179 -38.29 -17.61 -0.13
CA ASP A 1179 -38.43 -18.26 1.18
C ASP A 1179 -37.91 -17.41 2.33
N LEU A 1180 -36.78 -16.72 2.13
CA LEU A 1180 -36.21 -15.80 3.11
C LEU A 1180 -36.96 -14.48 3.02
N SER A 1181 -38.11 -14.43 3.70
CA SER A 1181 -38.95 -13.23 3.74
C SER A 1181 -38.38 -12.15 4.65
N GLN A 1182 -38.76 -10.90 4.40
CA GLN A 1182 -38.45 -9.76 5.26
C GLN A 1182 -38.86 -10.00 6.73
N LYS A 1183 -39.98 -10.70 6.98
CA LYS A 1183 -40.41 -11.06 8.34
C LYS A 1183 -39.38 -11.93 9.08
N ILE A 1184 -38.74 -12.88 8.39
CA ILE A 1184 -37.69 -13.72 8.99
C ILE A 1184 -36.46 -12.86 9.31
N GLN A 1185 -36.07 -11.98 8.39
CA GLN A 1185 -34.97 -11.04 8.59
C GLN A 1185 -35.19 -10.14 9.82
N GLU A 1186 -36.39 -9.56 9.96
CA GLU A 1186 -36.77 -8.70 11.07
C GLU A 1186 -36.81 -9.45 12.41
N ASN A 1187 -37.32 -10.68 12.41
CA ASN A 1187 -37.33 -11.54 13.59
C ASN A 1187 -35.90 -11.87 14.06
N LEU A 1188 -35.01 -12.24 13.13
CA LEU A 1188 -33.61 -12.50 13.45
C LEU A 1188 -32.89 -11.24 13.94
N LEU A 1189 -33.15 -10.08 13.32
CA LEU A 1189 -32.60 -8.81 13.79
C LEU A 1189 -33.09 -8.48 15.20
N THR A 1190 -34.35 -8.78 15.50
CA THR A 1190 -34.94 -8.61 16.83
C THR A 1190 -34.21 -9.47 17.85
N PHE A 1191 -34.02 -10.76 17.58
CA PHE A 1191 -33.29 -11.65 18.49
C PHE A 1191 -31.83 -11.24 18.65
N THR A 1192 -31.18 -10.83 17.57
CA THR A 1192 -29.78 -10.37 17.59
C THR A 1192 -29.62 -9.16 18.48
N LYS A 1193 -30.50 -8.16 18.33
CA LYS A 1193 -30.52 -6.97 19.18
C LYS A 1193 -30.84 -7.29 20.63
N LEU A 1194 -31.89 -8.09 20.85
CA LEU A 1194 -32.39 -8.42 22.19
C LEU A 1194 -31.34 -9.16 23.03
N TYR A 1195 -30.63 -10.13 22.44
CA TYR A 1195 -29.70 -10.99 23.15
C TYR A 1195 -28.23 -10.56 23.04
N GLY A 1196 -27.96 -9.42 22.39
CA GLY A 1196 -26.62 -8.86 22.23
C GLY A 1196 -25.70 -9.72 21.35
N ARG A 1197 -26.27 -10.32 20.29
CA ARG A 1197 -25.53 -11.07 19.26
C ARG A 1197 -25.04 -10.17 18.13
#